data_AF-A0A3D9UYX4-F1
#
_entry.id   AF-A0A3D9UYX4-F1
#
_cell.length_a   1.000
_cell.length_b   1.000
_cell.length_c   1.000
_cell.angle_alpha   90.00
_cell.angle_beta   90.00
_cell.angle_gamma   90.00
#
_symmetry.space_group_name_H-M   'P 1'
#
loop_
_entity.id
_entity.type
_entity.pdbx_description
1 polymer ?
#
loop_
_entity_poly.entity_id
_entity_poly.type
_entity_poly.pdbx_seq_one_letter_code
_entity_poly.pdbx_strand_id
1 'polypeptide(L)'
;MCGIVGYYGPDGSEAILRAMNDCQVHRGPDGEGTHFEGPVGLGHRRLSIIDVAHGQQPMQTADGRYTIAYNGEVYNYLDLRTELEALGHTFTTDSDTEVVLQAFAQWGGDAFDKFNGMWGLAIWDAVEQRLTLSRDHFGIKPVYLAQVGDTVLFASEIKSILASGLYRKAVNERSLYRYLRFRIHEDGRETFFDGIERLEPGEMLTVDASGVQRRPFTRLRDELAELAKQQRPYDDAAAAEYKQRLFESVRLRLQSEVPVGTSLSGGLDSSAVAVIINQLLNEGDETTKSIGARQNTFSAVFPGSLNDEEKYVDAVLDICKGQVDSHKILPTADEFKKDLLDFIRTQEEPLISSGPYAQFQVMREATNHVTVLLDGQGADEMMAGYIPYYFVYLRQLKAQGKKDAALELSKSLDVIYRLGRFKLQDKLKRKKVIPATAFMNSEFALKHAGEKFTTEGRNLKLRLIEDLFHNSLPSLLRYEDKNTMRFSLEGRVPFLDKEVVKFIFSLSDEAIIKDGWNKRVLRDATRGLLPDMINRRRNKIGFTTPQGEWFMRLKNYFYSIFLSEEFANRPYFDQNEVLHAFEGWIKGTNGVDSMTFWRLLNVELWLREFFDEKVEVSSEPARIKTDLEPNADKQLALTTSLGDQVTRYPLRSELVSKDTDLDPFVMEHIDRFFATLGTDEQHRQAVAGKQWYFFISEKIIAITQGRSYFIWDINVGRPARILSKYVTRTPAGIGLGSPFTMQLAIQEAGLPRVLYASAGGAVGKVLGKKGLFYELVGNDIRAIDGPTEYSAYPSNVSAKLAPKDPDDVAARLSEQIRARVPEQYRATFGGTVVMDANDIGRNVLGSDVKGVDKARFEEMFADNPLGQGSEQTPMAIVVVD
;
A
#
# COMPACT_ATOMS: atom_id res chain seq x y z
N MET A 1 3.28 7.77 23.70
CA MET A 1 3.57 6.55 22.92
C MET A 1 4.91 6.59 22.20
N CYS A 2 5.68 5.52 22.25
CA CYS A 2 7.11 5.58 22.01
C CYS A 2 7.57 4.66 20.87
N GLY A 3 8.84 4.77 20.49
CA GLY A 3 9.54 3.74 19.72
C GLY A 3 10.57 3.06 20.59
N ILE A 4 10.63 1.72 20.58
CA ILE A 4 11.73 0.96 21.18
C ILE A 4 12.53 0.28 20.08
N VAL A 5 13.85 0.30 20.19
CA VAL A 5 14.78 -0.46 19.34
C VAL A 5 15.89 -1.04 20.19
N GLY A 6 16.56 -2.07 19.68
CA GLY A 6 17.80 -2.50 20.27
C GLY A 6 18.32 -3.80 19.69
N TYR A 7 19.37 -4.28 20.35
CA TYR A 7 19.95 -5.57 20.06
C TYR A 7 20.52 -6.24 21.30
N TYR A 8 20.73 -7.54 21.20
CA TYR A 8 21.58 -8.34 22.07
C TYR A 8 22.51 -9.20 21.21
N GLY A 9 23.82 -9.00 21.31
CA GLY A 9 24.81 -9.81 20.60
C GLY A 9 26.07 -9.07 20.16
N PRO A 10 27.04 -9.79 19.59
CA PRO A 10 28.39 -9.27 19.31
C PRO A 10 28.47 -8.31 18.12
N ASP A 11 27.52 -8.34 17.19
CA ASP A 11 27.55 -7.51 15.98
C ASP A 11 26.89 -6.14 16.19
N GLY A 12 26.38 -5.89 17.39
CA GLY A 12 25.81 -4.63 17.78
C GLY A 12 26.85 -3.51 17.88
N SER A 13 26.45 -2.30 17.52
CA SER A 13 27.24 -1.09 17.76
C SER A 13 26.35 0.10 18.07
N GLU A 14 26.93 1.16 18.63
CA GLU A 14 26.20 2.41 18.86
C GLU A 14 25.70 3.04 17.54
N ALA A 15 26.48 2.93 16.46
CA ALA A 15 26.10 3.42 15.14
C ALA A 15 24.87 2.68 14.59
N ILE A 16 24.84 1.35 14.73
CA ILE A 16 23.67 0.53 14.38
C ILE A 16 22.47 0.95 15.23
N LEU A 17 22.63 1.07 16.55
CA LEU A 17 21.54 1.46 17.44
C LEU A 17 20.94 2.81 17.06
N ARG A 18 21.79 3.80 16.77
CA ARG A 18 21.38 5.14 16.32
C ARG A 18 20.61 5.06 15.00
N ALA A 19 21.15 4.36 14.00
CA ALA A 19 20.47 4.19 12.70
C ALA A 19 19.08 3.55 12.84
N MET A 20 18.95 2.52 13.70
CA MET A 20 17.66 1.90 14.02
C MET A 20 16.71 2.89 14.71
N ASN A 21 17.22 3.68 15.66
CA ASN A 21 16.42 4.62 16.46
C ASN A 21 15.95 5.85 15.66
N ASP A 22 16.74 6.29 14.68
CA ASP A 22 16.43 7.44 13.82
C ASP A 22 15.29 7.15 12.84
N CYS A 23 15.10 5.88 12.46
CA CYS A 23 14.02 5.47 11.57
C CYS A 23 12.62 5.59 12.17
N GLN A 24 12.52 5.76 13.49
CA GLN A 24 11.27 5.78 14.24
C GLN A 24 11.01 7.10 14.97
N VAL A 25 11.65 8.19 14.56
CA VAL A 25 11.45 9.54 15.14
C VAL A 25 9.97 9.96 15.16
N HIS A 26 9.21 9.62 14.11
CA HIS A 26 7.77 9.94 14.02
C HIS A 26 6.95 9.33 15.16
N ARG A 27 7.40 8.22 15.75
CA ARG A 27 6.72 7.58 16.89
C ARG A 27 6.85 8.38 18.18
N GLY A 28 7.94 9.13 18.34
CA GLY A 28 8.28 9.80 19.59
C GLY A 28 9.16 11.03 19.34
N PRO A 29 8.56 12.16 18.92
CA PRO A 29 9.31 13.37 18.55
C PRO A 29 9.77 14.20 19.75
N ASP A 30 9.28 13.94 20.97
CA ASP A 30 9.50 14.80 22.14
C ASP A 30 10.81 14.50 22.87
N GLY A 31 11.39 13.32 22.64
CA GLY A 31 12.64 12.92 23.30
C GLY A 31 13.28 11.69 22.69
N GLU A 32 14.55 11.50 23.01
CA GLU A 32 15.33 10.33 22.61
C GLU A 32 16.25 9.90 23.74
N GLY A 33 16.61 8.62 23.74
CA GLY A 33 17.62 8.10 24.65
C GLY A 33 18.20 6.78 24.16
N THR A 34 19.42 6.49 24.60
CA THR A 34 20.13 5.26 24.31
C THR A 34 20.87 4.76 25.54
N HIS A 35 20.85 3.45 25.77
CA HIS A 35 21.67 2.75 26.75
C HIS A 35 22.52 1.70 26.02
N PHE A 36 23.80 1.62 26.36
CA PHE A 36 24.72 0.64 25.79
C PHE A 36 25.57 0.04 26.90
N GLU A 37 25.53 -1.29 27.02
CA GLU A 37 26.23 -2.01 28.08
C GLU A 37 26.54 -3.45 27.66
N GLY A 38 27.81 -3.82 27.60
CA GLY A 38 28.21 -5.18 27.24
C GLY A 38 27.64 -5.60 25.87
N PRO A 39 26.88 -6.71 25.78
CA PRO A 39 26.29 -7.18 24.52
C PRO A 39 24.98 -6.47 24.14
N VAL A 40 24.46 -5.54 24.96
CA VAL A 40 23.13 -4.94 24.76
C VAL A 40 23.22 -3.48 24.31
N GLY A 41 22.33 -3.12 23.39
CA GLY A 41 21.99 -1.73 23.07
C GLY A 41 20.48 -1.53 23.14
N LEU A 42 20.01 -0.54 23.88
CA LEU A 42 18.60 -0.14 23.98
C LEU A 42 18.44 1.29 23.49
N GLY A 43 17.51 1.54 22.58
CA GLY A 43 17.18 2.86 22.05
C GLY A 43 15.69 3.16 22.25
N HIS A 44 15.40 4.43 22.51
CA HIS A 44 14.05 4.92 22.74
C HIS A 44 13.78 6.23 22.01
N ARG A 45 12.55 6.37 21.51
CA ARG A 45 11.94 7.63 21.03
C ARG A 45 10.69 7.89 21.86
N ARG A 46 10.57 9.07 22.45
CA ARG A 46 9.52 9.40 23.42
C ARG A 46 8.47 10.34 22.82
N LEU A 47 7.20 9.95 22.91
CA LEU A 47 6.07 10.89 22.93
C LEU A 47 5.59 10.97 24.38
N SER A 48 5.67 12.15 24.97
CA SER A 48 5.51 12.38 26.40
C SER A 48 4.03 12.58 26.73
N ILE A 49 3.45 11.68 27.53
CA ILE A 49 2.01 11.67 27.86
C ILE A 49 1.75 11.72 29.36
N ILE A 50 2.44 10.89 30.14
CA ILE A 50 2.39 10.87 31.61
C ILE A 50 3.78 11.20 32.14
N ASP A 51 3.83 12.06 33.16
CA ASP A 51 5.04 12.64 33.73
C ASP A 51 5.96 13.20 32.64
N VAL A 52 5.44 14.21 31.92
CA VAL A 52 6.13 14.83 30.78
C VAL A 52 7.53 15.29 31.18
N ALA A 53 7.72 15.74 32.42
CA ALA A 53 8.97 16.29 32.91
C ALA A 53 10.05 15.24 33.26
N HIS A 54 9.70 14.05 33.78
CA HIS A 54 10.69 13.12 34.36
C HIS A 54 10.66 11.69 33.83
N GLY A 55 9.71 11.34 32.96
CA GLY A 55 9.62 9.98 32.38
C GLY A 55 10.59 9.69 31.22
N GLN A 56 11.81 10.23 31.22
CA GLN A 56 12.80 9.95 30.17
C GLN A 56 13.23 8.49 30.17
N GLN A 57 13.56 7.95 28.99
CA GLN A 57 13.94 6.56 28.80
C GLN A 57 15.14 6.43 27.84
N PRO A 58 15.97 5.36 27.92
CA PRO A 58 15.84 4.22 28.84
C PRO A 58 15.95 4.59 30.32
N MET A 59 15.05 4.06 31.15
CA MET A 59 14.96 4.35 32.58
C MET A 59 15.65 3.26 33.39
N GLN A 60 16.34 3.60 34.48
CA GLN A 60 17.08 2.65 35.32
C GLN A 60 16.52 2.59 36.74
N THR A 61 16.64 1.43 37.39
CA THR A 61 16.44 1.33 38.83
C THR A 61 17.55 2.09 39.58
N ALA A 62 17.27 2.52 40.81
CA ALA A 62 18.22 3.30 41.60
C ALA A 62 19.57 2.60 41.87
N ASP A 63 19.57 1.25 41.87
CA ASP A 63 20.78 0.42 42.00
C ASP A 63 21.48 0.15 40.66
N GLY A 64 20.92 0.61 39.54
CA GLY A 64 21.41 0.41 38.18
C GLY A 64 21.24 -1.02 37.64
N ARG A 65 20.58 -1.93 38.38
CA ARG A 65 20.46 -3.34 37.95
C ARG A 65 19.60 -3.49 36.71
N TYR A 66 18.44 -2.83 36.67
CA TYR A 66 17.48 -2.98 35.58
C TYR A 66 17.38 -1.71 34.76
N THR A 67 17.38 -1.84 33.43
CA THR A 67 17.18 -0.73 32.49
C THR A 67 16.04 -1.05 31.53
N ILE A 68 15.05 -0.16 31.38
CA ILE A 68 13.87 -0.36 30.54
C ILE A 68 13.80 0.61 29.36
N ALA A 69 13.42 0.09 28.20
CA ALA A 69 12.84 0.85 27.10
C ALA A 69 11.40 0.36 26.85
N TYR A 70 10.44 1.29 26.84
CA TYR A 70 9.02 0.97 26.93
C TYR A 70 8.19 1.85 25.99
N ASN A 71 7.39 1.18 25.15
CA ASN A 71 6.35 1.77 24.32
C ASN A 71 4.99 1.22 24.78
N GLY A 72 4.24 1.99 25.55
CA GLY A 72 2.96 1.55 26.07
C GLY A 72 2.38 2.45 27.14
N GLU A 73 1.32 1.95 27.76
CA GLU A 73 0.65 2.51 28.93
C GLU A 73 0.12 1.36 29.80
N VAL A 74 0.39 1.38 31.12
CA VAL A 74 -0.20 0.46 32.10
C VAL A 74 -1.23 1.23 32.92
N TYR A 75 -2.50 1.11 32.55
CA TYR A 75 -3.58 1.94 33.09
C TYR A 75 -3.88 1.70 34.58
N ASN A 76 -3.50 0.55 35.14
CA ASN A 76 -3.60 0.27 36.57
C ASN A 76 -2.32 0.57 37.36
N TYR A 77 -1.41 1.41 36.83
CA TYR A 77 -0.13 1.72 37.48
C TYR A 77 -0.30 2.33 38.87
N LEU A 78 -1.35 3.10 39.15
CA LEU A 78 -1.60 3.68 40.48
C LEU A 78 -1.91 2.60 41.55
N ASP A 79 -2.68 1.58 41.17
CA ASP A 79 -2.98 0.44 42.05
C ASP A 79 -1.70 -0.38 42.29
N LEU A 80 -0.92 -0.62 41.23
CA LEU A 80 0.35 -1.34 41.31
C LEU A 80 1.40 -0.57 42.13
N ARG A 81 1.45 0.76 41.98
CA ARG A 81 2.32 1.63 42.78
C ARG A 81 2.00 1.49 44.26
N THR A 82 0.72 1.52 44.62
CA THR A 82 0.27 1.32 46.01
C THR A 82 0.68 -0.06 46.54
N GLU A 83 0.53 -1.14 45.73
CA GLU A 83 0.98 -2.48 46.09
C GLU A 83 2.50 -2.54 46.30
N LEU A 84 3.29 -1.92 45.41
CA LEU A 84 4.75 -1.89 45.48
C LEU A 84 5.28 -1.03 46.64
N GLU A 85 4.65 0.11 46.93
CA GLU A 85 4.97 0.94 48.11
C GLU A 85 4.74 0.14 49.41
N ALA A 86 3.65 -0.65 49.48
CA ALA A 86 3.40 -1.55 50.61
C ALA A 86 4.44 -2.68 50.73
N LEU A 87 5.10 -3.05 49.62
CA LEU A 87 6.21 -4.01 49.59
C LEU A 87 7.59 -3.36 49.83
N GLY A 88 7.63 -2.03 50.02
CA GLY A 88 8.85 -1.29 50.37
C GLY A 88 9.58 -0.63 49.20
N HIS A 89 8.98 -0.60 48.00
CA HIS A 89 9.53 0.16 46.88
C HIS A 89 9.35 1.67 47.08
N THR A 90 10.28 2.45 46.55
CA THR A 90 10.22 3.92 46.51
C THR A 90 10.28 4.40 45.07
N PHE A 91 9.56 5.47 44.78
CA PHE A 91 9.44 6.06 43.44
C PHE A 91 10.05 7.46 43.41
N THR A 92 10.65 7.81 42.28
CA THR A 92 11.31 9.10 42.02
C THR A 92 10.60 9.93 40.96
N THR A 93 9.70 9.31 40.21
CA THR A 93 8.89 9.85 39.13
C THR A 93 7.41 9.54 39.38
N ASP A 94 6.53 10.18 38.62
CA ASP A 94 5.11 9.84 38.58
C ASP A 94 4.74 9.07 37.31
N SER A 95 5.74 8.67 36.53
CA SER A 95 5.57 7.90 35.30
C SER A 95 5.13 6.47 35.59
N ASP A 96 4.19 5.97 34.79
CA ASP A 96 3.82 4.55 34.74
C ASP A 96 5.04 3.65 34.43
N THR A 97 6.03 4.18 33.70
CA THR A 97 7.28 3.50 33.34
C THR A 97 8.05 3.02 34.58
N GLU A 98 8.15 3.85 35.62
CA GLU A 98 8.87 3.48 36.84
C GLU A 98 8.11 2.37 37.58
N VAL A 99 6.78 2.43 37.60
CA VAL A 99 5.94 1.36 38.16
C VAL A 99 6.13 0.04 37.42
N VAL A 100 6.19 0.07 36.08
CA VAL A 100 6.46 -1.12 35.26
C VAL A 100 7.84 -1.71 35.61
N LEU A 101 8.86 -0.86 35.72
CA LEU A 101 10.23 -1.29 36.03
C LEU A 101 10.34 -1.87 37.44
N GLN A 102 9.75 -1.21 38.44
CA GLN A 102 9.74 -1.68 39.83
C GLN A 102 8.92 -2.96 39.99
N ALA A 103 7.80 -3.10 39.28
CA ALA A 103 7.01 -4.33 39.24
C ALA A 103 7.83 -5.52 38.69
N PHE A 104 8.59 -5.30 37.62
CA PHE A 104 9.51 -6.32 37.10
C PHE A 104 10.64 -6.63 38.08
N ALA A 105 11.21 -5.63 38.75
CA ALA A 105 12.23 -5.86 39.77
C ALA A 105 11.71 -6.73 40.94
N GLN A 106 10.42 -6.58 41.31
CA GLN A 106 9.77 -7.29 42.40
C GLN A 106 9.29 -8.71 42.02
N TRP A 107 8.68 -8.87 40.84
CA TRP A 107 8.01 -10.12 40.44
C TRP A 107 8.57 -10.77 39.17
N GLY A 108 9.61 -10.20 38.57
CA GLY A 108 10.16 -10.65 37.29
C GLY A 108 9.10 -10.62 36.19
N GLY A 109 9.17 -11.61 35.29
CA GLY A 109 8.21 -11.75 34.18
C GLY A 109 6.75 -12.00 34.61
N ASP A 110 6.52 -12.42 35.86
CA ASP A 110 5.16 -12.65 36.37
C ASP A 110 4.42 -11.33 36.65
N ALA A 111 5.16 -10.20 36.72
CA ALA A 111 4.58 -8.86 36.77
C ALA A 111 3.68 -8.56 35.57
N PHE A 112 4.03 -9.08 34.39
CA PHE A 112 3.33 -8.75 33.14
C PHE A 112 1.85 -9.16 33.15
N ASP A 113 1.49 -10.24 33.85
CA ASP A 113 0.08 -10.66 33.91
C ASP A 113 -0.77 -9.79 34.85
N LYS A 114 -0.12 -9.07 35.79
CA LYS A 114 -0.79 -8.10 36.68
C LYS A 114 -1.18 -6.82 35.94
N PHE A 115 -0.48 -6.46 34.87
CA PHE A 115 -0.72 -5.21 34.13
C PHE A 115 -2.07 -5.22 33.41
N ASN A 116 -2.78 -4.10 33.46
CA ASN A 116 -3.92 -3.79 32.59
C ASN A 116 -3.48 -2.63 31.68
N GLY A 117 -3.12 -2.95 30.44
CA GLY A 117 -2.41 -1.99 29.61
C GLY A 117 -2.17 -2.46 28.20
N MET A 118 -1.40 -1.66 27.46
CA MET A 118 -0.89 -1.95 26.14
C MET A 118 0.61 -1.67 26.14
N TRP A 119 1.45 -2.58 25.65
CA TRP A 119 2.90 -2.39 25.74
C TRP A 119 3.69 -3.28 24.79
N GLY A 120 4.80 -2.71 24.33
CA GLY A 120 5.98 -3.41 23.87
C GLY A 120 7.15 -2.88 24.68
N LEU A 121 7.88 -3.75 25.38
CA LEU A 121 8.97 -3.34 26.25
C LEU A 121 10.21 -4.22 26.10
N ALA A 122 11.34 -3.66 26.51
CA ALA A 122 12.62 -4.32 26.64
C ALA A 122 13.24 -3.95 28.00
N ILE A 123 13.61 -4.95 28.80
CA ILE A 123 14.28 -4.77 30.10
C ILE A 123 15.61 -5.52 30.09
N TRP A 124 16.70 -4.80 30.35
CA TRP A 124 18.02 -5.36 30.57
C TRP A 124 18.27 -5.58 32.07
N ASP A 125 18.67 -6.79 32.44
CA ASP A 125 19.21 -7.11 33.78
C ASP A 125 20.74 -7.17 33.68
N ALA A 126 21.43 -6.17 34.23
CA ALA A 126 22.89 -6.06 34.20
C ALA A 126 23.59 -7.12 35.06
N VAL A 127 22.92 -7.67 36.07
CA VAL A 127 23.51 -8.70 36.95
C VAL A 127 23.41 -10.07 36.29
N GLU A 128 22.24 -10.42 35.76
CA GLU A 128 22.02 -11.71 35.10
C GLU A 128 22.42 -11.70 33.62
N GLN A 129 22.81 -10.53 33.08
CA GLN A 129 23.18 -10.31 31.68
C GLN A 129 22.10 -10.84 30.71
N ARG A 130 20.83 -10.54 31.04
CA ARG A 130 19.64 -11.06 30.35
C ARG A 130 18.75 -9.92 29.87
N LEU A 131 18.45 -9.93 28.57
CA LEU A 131 17.45 -9.06 27.96
C LEU A 131 16.08 -9.76 28.00
N THR A 132 15.04 -9.06 28.46
CA THR A 132 13.66 -9.53 28.46
C THR A 132 12.80 -8.62 27.60
N LEU A 133 12.16 -9.16 26.56
CA LEU A 133 11.15 -8.49 25.75
C LEU A 133 9.76 -8.96 26.16
N SER A 134 8.76 -8.10 26.15
CA SER A 134 7.36 -8.47 26.43
C SER A 134 6.39 -7.67 25.57
N ARG A 135 5.31 -8.33 25.13
CA ARG A 135 4.22 -7.75 24.35
C ARG A 135 2.90 -8.00 25.06
N ASP A 136 2.07 -6.98 25.17
CA ASP A 136 0.82 -7.01 25.95
C ASP A 136 -0.13 -8.16 25.61
N HIS A 137 -1.10 -8.38 26.51
CA HIS A 137 -2.06 -9.48 26.45
C HIS A 137 -2.73 -9.68 25.09
N PHE A 138 -3.01 -8.61 24.34
CA PHE A 138 -3.72 -8.67 23.06
C PHE A 138 -2.82 -8.34 21.85
N GLY A 139 -1.57 -7.95 22.08
CA GLY A 139 -0.64 -7.53 21.03
C GLY A 139 -0.94 -6.14 20.46
N ILE A 140 -1.47 -5.22 21.28
CA ILE A 140 -1.82 -3.85 20.88
C ILE A 140 -0.59 -3.09 20.40
N LYS A 141 0.53 -3.16 21.14
CA LYS A 141 1.79 -2.55 20.70
C LYS A 141 2.68 -3.57 20.00
N PRO A 142 3.32 -3.21 18.87
CA PRO A 142 4.18 -4.14 18.14
C PRO A 142 5.55 -4.30 18.81
N VAL A 143 6.07 -5.53 18.77
CA VAL A 143 7.46 -5.88 19.04
C VAL A 143 7.91 -6.86 17.96
N TYR A 144 8.77 -6.39 17.05
CA TYR A 144 9.38 -7.20 16.00
C TYR A 144 10.78 -7.61 16.40
N LEU A 145 11.24 -8.76 15.90
CA LEU A 145 12.57 -9.28 16.13
C LEU A 145 13.13 -10.02 14.92
N ALA A 146 14.46 -10.03 14.81
CA ALA A 146 15.19 -10.79 13.81
C ALA A 146 16.46 -11.37 14.43
N GLN A 147 16.74 -12.65 14.18
CA GLN A 147 18.02 -13.27 14.51
C GLN A 147 18.96 -13.14 13.32
N VAL A 148 20.12 -12.51 13.50
CA VAL A 148 21.18 -12.38 12.50
C VAL A 148 22.48 -12.89 13.11
N GLY A 149 22.93 -14.07 12.67
CA GLY A 149 24.07 -14.74 13.32
C GLY A 149 23.78 -14.97 14.81
N ASP A 150 24.68 -14.49 15.68
CA ASP A 150 24.53 -14.54 17.13
C ASP A 150 23.88 -13.28 17.73
N THR A 151 23.43 -12.34 16.88
CA THR A 151 22.81 -11.07 17.28
C THR A 151 21.30 -11.11 17.09
N VAL A 152 20.56 -10.81 18.17
CA VAL A 152 19.11 -10.57 18.14
C VAL A 152 18.87 -9.08 17.97
N LEU A 153 18.13 -8.68 16.94
CA LEU A 153 17.62 -7.33 16.75
C LEU A 153 16.16 -7.27 17.18
N PHE A 154 15.72 -6.16 17.77
CA PHE A 154 14.31 -5.91 18.04
C PHE A 154 13.92 -4.44 17.80
N ALA A 155 12.65 -4.21 17.47
CA ALA A 155 12.11 -2.87 17.28
C ALA A 155 10.57 -2.81 17.35
N SER A 156 10.01 -1.62 17.55
CA SER A 156 8.58 -1.34 17.33
C SER A 156 8.19 -1.35 15.85
N GLU A 157 9.14 -1.12 14.93
CA GLU A 157 8.90 -1.06 13.49
C GLU A 157 9.94 -1.88 12.71
N ILE A 158 9.49 -2.55 11.64
CA ILE A 158 10.33 -3.43 10.84
C ILE A 158 11.43 -2.64 10.15
N LYS A 159 11.15 -1.43 9.65
CA LYS A 159 12.16 -0.60 8.99
C LYS A 159 13.34 -0.24 9.89
N SER A 160 13.15 -0.19 11.21
CA SER A 160 14.26 -0.04 12.15
C SER A 160 15.18 -1.27 12.13
N ILE A 161 14.64 -2.49 12.07
CA ILE A 161 15.46 -3.70 11.87
C ILE A 161 16.18 -3.64 10.51
N LEU A 162 15.51 -3.20 9.44
CA LEU A 162 16.15 -3.06 8.12
C LEU A 162 17.30 -2.04 8.14
N ALA A 163 17.15 -0.95 8.89
CA ALA A 163 18.15 0.11 9.02
C ALA A 163 19.40 -0.30 9.81
N SER A 164 19.37 -1.44 10.51
CA SER A 164 20.56 -1.99 11.15
C SER A 164 21.69 -2.31 10.16
N GLY A 165 21.35 -2.57 8.89
CA GLY A 165 22.30 -3.05 7.88
C GLY A 165 22.75 -4.51 8.07
N LEU A 166 22.38 -5.16 9.20
CA LEU A 166 22.73 -6.55 9.49
C LEU A 166 21.75 -7.54 8.85
N TYR A 167 20.47 -7.17 8.81
CA TYR A 167 19.43 -8.03 8.24
C TYR A 167 19.47 -8.04 6.70
N ARG A 168 19.53 -9.24 6.11
CA ARG A 168 19.41 -9.43 4.66
C ARG A 168 17.95 -9.44 4.26
N LYS A 169 17.54 -8.43 3.49
CA LYS A 169 16.18 -8.32 2.93
C LYS A 169 15.82 -9.54 2.08
N ALA A 170 14.78 -10.27 2.50
CA ALA A 170 14.15 -11.33 1.73
C ALA A 170 12.63 -11.34 1.98
N VAL A 171 11.87 -11.72 0.95
CA VAL A 171 10.40 -11.82 1.00
C VAL A 171 10.01 -13.16 1.64
N ASN A 172 9.12 -13.14 2.63
CA ASN A 172 8.49 -14.35 3.11
C ASN A 172 7.42 -14.82 2.10
N GLU A 173 7.82 -15.72 1.21
CA GLU A 173 6.97 -16.23 0.13
C GLU A 173 5.74 -17.00 0.63
N ARG A 174 5.83 -17.64 1.79
CA ARG A 174 4.71 -18.34 2.42
C ARG A 174 3.65 -17.33 2.88
N SER A 175 4.06 -16.29 3.62
CA SER A 175 3.18 -15.19 4.04
C SER A 175 2.55 -14.50 2.82
N LEU A 176 3.36 -14.22 1.79
CA LEU A 176 2.87 -13.61 0.56
C LEU A 176 1.84 -14.49 -0.17
N TYR A 177 2.08 -15.81 -0.27
CA TYR A 177 1.12 -16.73 -0.89
C TYR A 177 -0.18 -16.78 -0.10
N ARG A 178 -0.11 -16.93 1.23
CA ARG A 178 -1.30 -16.96 2.11
C ARG A 178 -2.09 -15.66 1.99
N TYR A 179 -1.38 -14.53 1.91
CA TYR A 179 -1.97 -13.24 1.63
C TYR A 179 -2.69 -13.22 0.30
N LEU A 180 -2.03 -13.55 -0.81
CA LEU A 180 -2.57 -13.54 -2.17
C LEU A 180 -3.65 -14.61 -2.42
N ARG A 181 -3.67 -15.71 -1.65
CA ARG A 181 -4.66 -16.79 -1.79
C ARG A 181 -5.85 -16.65 -0.86
N PHE A 182 -5.60 -16.46 0.44
CA PHE A 182 -6.60 -16.58 1.50
C PHE A 182 -7.02 -15.23 2.09
N ARG A 183 -6.40 -14.11 1.68
CA ARG A 183 -6.58 -12.77 2.26
C ARG A 183 -6.10 -12.69 3.72
N ILE A 184 -5.13 -13.52 4.07
CA ILE A 184 -4.51 -13.55 5.40
C ILE A 184 -3.28 -12.66 5.41
N HIS A 185 -3.14 -11.81 6.40
CA HIS A 185 -2.04 -10.85 6.46
C HIS A 185 -1.38 -10.81 7.83
N GLU A 186 -2.01 -11.42 8.84
CA GLU A 186 -1.45 -11.64 10.16
C GLU A 186 -2.22 -12.82 10.76
N ASP A 187 -1.56 -13.96 10.95
CA ASP A 187 -2.15 -15.18 11.54
C ASP A 187 -1.11 -16.02 12.32
N GLY A 188 -0.05 -15.36 12.79
CA GLY A 188 1.02 -15.93 13.58
C GLY A 188 2.22 -14.99 13.69
N ARG A 189 3.40 -15.56 13.89
CA ARG A 189 4.66 -14.83 14.16
C ARG A 189 5.31 -14.23 12.93
N GLU A 190 5.16 -14.88 11.78
CA GLU A 190 5.90 -14.54 10.56
C GLU A 190 5.42 -13.21 9.97
N THR A 191 6.35 -12.33 9.63
CA THR A 191 6.05 -11.13 8.82
C THR A 191 6.12 -11.43 7.33
N PHE A 192 5.86 -10.42 6.50
CA PHE A 192 6.15 -10.49 5.06
C PHE A 192 7.65 -10.42 4.74
N PHE A 193 8.50 -10.15 5.73
CA PHE A 193 9.96 -10.21 5.62
C PHE A 193 10.46 -11.54 6.19
N ASP A 194 11.23 -12.28 5.41
CA ASP A 194 11.72 -13.60 5.79
C ASP A 194 12.72 -13.54 6.96
N GLY A 195 12.42 -14.22 8.06
CA GLY A 195 13.26 -14.17 9.27
C GLY A 195 13.03 -12.98 10.20
N ILE A 196 12.12 -12.05 9.86
CA ILE A 196 11.57 -11.08 10.82
C ILE A 196 10.25 -11.62 11.37
N GLU A 197 10.20 -11.76 12.68
CA GLU A 197 9.02 -12.21 13.42
C GLU A 197 8.45 -11.10 14.29
N ARG A 198 7.20 -11.26 14.70
CA ARG A 198 6.59 -10.50 15.80
C ARG A 198 6.49 -11.36 17.06
N LEU A 199 6.65 -10.75 18.22
CA LEU A 199 6.33 -11.37 19.50
C LEU A 199 4.81 -11.59 19.56
N GLU A 200 4.34 -12.73 20.06
CA GLU A 200 2.91 -13.04 20.10
C GLU A 200 2.21 -12.23 21.21
N PRO A 201 0.88 -12.03 21.13
CA PRO A 201 0.09 -11.50 22.25
C PRO A 201 0.31 -12.30 23.54
N GLY A 202 0.60 -11.61 24.66
CA GLY A 202 0.78 -12.24 25.97
C GLY A 202 2.07 -13.05 26.12
N GLU A 203 3.05 -12.81 25.25
CA GLU A 203 4.34 -13.49 25.25
C GLU A 203 5.46 -12.60 25.77
N MET A 204 6.44 -13.24 26.42
CA MET A 204 7.75 -12.66 26.62
C MET A 204 8.87 -13.55 26.07
N LEU A 205 9.98 -12.91 25.76
CA LEU A 205 11.18 -13.52 25.21
C LEU A 205 12.38 -13.07 26.04
N THR A 206 13.22 -14.02 26.44
CA THR A 206 14.48 -13.72 27.12
C THR A 206 15.67 -14.11 26.24
N VAL A 207 16.70 -13.26 26.21
CA VAL A 207 17.96 -13.52 25.52
C VAL A 207 19.10 -13.36 26.52
N ASP A 208 19.95 -14.37 26.60
CA ASP A 208 21.20 -14.37 27.34
C ASP A 208 22.25 -15.21 26.61
N ALA A 209 23.39 -15.50 27.25
CA ALA A 209 24.47 -16.30 26.67
C ALA A 209 24.07 -17.75 26.33
N SER A 210 22.95 -18.26 26.86
CA SER A 210 22.40 -19.58 26.51
C SER A 210 21.51 -19.56 25.27
N GLY A 211 21.18 -18.37 24.76
CA GLY A 211 20.38 -18.15 23.56
C GLY A 211 19.00 -17.56 23.88
N VAL A 212 18.06 -17.77 22.96
CA VAL A 212 16.71 -17.20 23.01
C VAL A 212 15.73 -18.20 23.61
N GLN A 213 14.97 -17.76 24.62
CA GLN A 213 13.86 -18.52 25.19
C GLN A 213 12.57 -17.71 25.09
N ARG A 214 11.45 -18.40 24.84
CA ARG A 214 10.13 -17.77 24.70
C ARG A 214 9.13 -18.50 25.57
N ARG A 215 8.26 -17.74 26.24
CA ARG A 215 7.14 -18.32 26.98
C ARG A 215 5.97 -17.33 27.08
N PRO A 216 4.72 -17.80 27.12
CA PRO A 216 3.62 -16.96 27.56
C PRO A 216 3.86 -16.52 29.02
N PHE A 217 3.56 -15.25 29.33
CA PHE A 217 3.50 -14.79 30.72
C PHE A 217 2.07 -14.84 31.27
N THR A 218 1.06 -14.99 30.41
CA THR A 218 -0.36 -14.99 30.77
C THR A 218 -1.06 -16.26 30.32
N ARG A 219 -2.13 -16.63 31.01
CA ARG A 219 -3.08 -17.68 30.60
C ARG A 219 -4.36 -17.12 29.99
N LEU A 220 -4.43 -15.82 29.69
CA LEU A 220 -5.66 -15.15 29.25
C LEU A 220 -6.43 -15.92 28.16
N ARG A 221 -5.76 -16.40 27.12
CA ARG A 221 -6.41 -17.17 26.04
C ARG A 221 -7.12 -18.42 26.57
N ASP A 222 -6.45 -19.19 27.43
CA ASP A 222 -7.00 -20.40 28.03
C ASP A 222 -8.10 -20.06 29.03
N GLU A 223 -7.91 -19.02 29.84
CA GLU A 223 -8.92 -18.50 30.77
C GLU A 223 -10.20 -18.10 30.04
N LEU A 224 -10.11 -17.44 28.89
CA LEU A 224 -11.29 -17.09 28.07
C LEU A 224 -12.02 -18.35 27.57
N ALA A 225 -11.28 -19.41 27.20
CA ALA A 225 -11.87 -20.67 26.80
C ALA A 225 -12.52 -21.44 27.98
N GLU A 226 -11.98 -21.29 29.18
CA GLU A 226 -12.56 -21.81 30.43
C GLU A 226 -13.83 -21.03 30.81
N LEU A 227 -13.77 -19.69 30.82
CA LEU A 227 -14.90 -18.79 31.07
C LEU A 227 -16.03 -19.02 30.06
N ALA A 228 -15.72 -19.25 28.79
CA ALA A 228 -16.69 -19.55 27.74
C ALA A 228 -17.59 -20.76 28.07
N LYS A 229 -17.13 -21.68 28.91
CA LYS A 229 -17.88 -22.87 29.35
C LYS A 229 -18.83 -22.58 30.51
N GLN A 230 -18.62 -21.50 31.28
CA GLN A 230 -19.43 -21.18 32.45
C GLN A 230 -20.87 -20.81 32.08
N GLN A 231 -21.06 -20.08 30.97
CA GLN A 231 -22.37 -19.71 30.43
C GLN A 231 -23.29 -19.06 31.49
N ARG A 232 -22.76 -18.10 32.28
CA ARG A 232 -23.53 -17.33 33.27
C ARG A 232 -24.76 -16.71 32.58
N PRO A 233 -25.99 -16.91 33.09
CA PRO A 233 -27.19 -16.35 32.47
C PRO A 233 -27.08 -14.85 32.21
N TYR A 234 -27.59 -14.40 31.06
CA TYR A 234 -27.61 -12.98 30.70
C TYR A 234 -28.94 -12.34 31.10
N ASP A 235 -28.88 -11.35 31.99
CA ASP A 235 -30.00 -10.58 32.52
C ASP A 235 -29.65 -9.08 32.64
N ASP A 236 -30.59 -8.28 33.14
CA ASP A 236 -30.38 -6.83 33.29
C ASP A 236 -29.25 -6.49 34.28
N ALA A 237 -29.00 -7.34 35.28
CA ALA A 237 -27.90 -7.16 36.22
C ALA A 237 -26.53 -7.40 35.53
N ALA A 238 -26.43 -8.42 34.68
CA ALA A 238 -25.25 -8.65 33.86
C ALA A 238 -25.00 -7.51 32.86
N ALA A 239 -26.07 -6.94 32.27
CA ALA A 239 -25.95 -5.76 31.41
C ALA A 239 -25.44 -4.52 32.17
N ALA A 240 -25.93 -4.30 33.39
CA ALA A 240 -25.47 -3.21 34.25
C ALA A 240 -24.01 -3.40 34.71
N GLU A 241 -23.61 -4.62 35.06
CA GLU A 241 -22.22 -4.94 35.42
C GLU A 241 -21.27 -4.73 34.22
N TYR A 242 -21.67 -5.14 33.01
CA TYR A 242 -20.91 -4.84 31.80
C TYR A 242 -20.78 -3.33 31.58
N LYS A 243 -21.87 -2.56 31.75
CA LYS A 243 -21.85 -1.10 31.62
C LYS A 243 -20.83 -0.50 32.58
N GLN A 244 -20.81 -0.90 33.84
CA GLN A 244 -19.85 -0.40 34.83
C GLN A 244 -18.41 -0.70 34.43
N ARG A 245 -18.11 -1.93 34.00
CA ARG A 245 -16.76 -2.32 33.56
C ARG A 245 -16.32 -1.56 32.31
N LEU A 246 -17.23 -1.31 31.37
CA LEU A 246 -16.92 -0.53 30.17
C LEU A 246 -16.67 0.95 30.50
N PHE A 247 -17.47 1.55 31.40
CA PHE A 247 -17.22 2.91 31.90
C PHE A 247 -15.84 3.00 32.58
N GLU A 248 -15.51 2.03 33.43
CA GLU A 248 -14.22 1.99 34.10
C GLU A 248 -13.06 1.85 33.10
N SER A 249 -13.21 0.97 32.10
CA SER A 249 -12.21 0.81 31.04
C SER A 249 -11.95 2.11 30.27
N VAL A 250 -13.00 2.88 29.96
CA VAL A 250 -12.88 4.21 29.33
C VAL A 250 -12.20 5.19 30.30
N ARG A 251 -12.66 5.26 31.55
CA ARG A 251 -12.11 6.15 32.60
C ARG A 251 -10.60 5.97 32.78
N LEU A 252 -10.14 4.72 32.87
CA LEU A 252 -8.73 4.36 32.97
C LEU A 252 -7.91 4.86 31.77
N ARG A 253 -8.49 4.85 30.56
CA ARG A 253 -7.84 5.28 29.31
C ARG A 253 -7.92 6.79 29.05
N LEU A 254 -8.62 7.56 29.90
CA LEU A 254 -8.63 9.03 29.84
C LEU A 254 -7.49 9.69 30.61
N GLN A 255 -6.83 8.93 31.49
CA GLN A 255 -5.68 9.43 32.28
C GLN A 255 -4.54 9.87 31.34
N SER A 256 -4.23 11.17 31.35
CA SER A 256 -3.25 11.79 30.46
C SER A 256 -2.91 13.19 30.97
N GLU A 257 -1.66 13.65 30.78
CA GLU A 257 -1.28 15.07 31.00
C GLU A 257 -1.38 15.91 29.72
N VAL A 258 -1.60 15.26 28.57
CA VAL A 258 -1.74 15.88 27.26
C VAL A 258 -3.16 15.72 26.70
N PRO A 259 -3.57 16.53 25.70
CA PRO A 259 -4.95 16.51 25.23
C PRO A 259 -5.40 15.16 24.66
N VAL A 260 -6.62 14.76 25.02
CA VAL A 260 -7.26 13.49 24.62
C VAL A 260 -8.45 13.76 23.69
N GLY A 261 -8.57 12.97 22.62
CA GLY A 261 -9.71 12.98 21.70
C GLY A 261 -10.29 11.58 21.44
N THR A 262 -11.29 11.51 20.58
CA THR A 262 -12.00 10.26 20.27
C THR A 262 -12.29 10.12 18.78
N SER A 263 -12.02 8.94 18.22
CA SER A 263 -12.48 8.58 16.87
C SER A 263 -13.99 8.35 16.86
N LEU A 264 -14.71 8.88 15.86
CA LEU A 264 -16.16 8.75 15.73
C LEU A 264 -16.56 8.33 14.32
N SER A 265 -16.86 7.05 14.13
CA SER A 265 -17.31 6.51 12.82
C SER A 265 -18.83 6.58 12.61
N GLY A 266 -19.62 6.87 13.66
CA GLY A 266 -21.07 6.66 13.66
C GLY A 266 -21.50 5.19 13.79
N GLY A 267 -20.55 4.25 13.84
CA GLY A 267 -20.78 2.86 14.23
C GLY A 267 -21.08 2.72 15.74
N LEU A 268 -21.67 1.60 16.14
CA LEU A 268 -22.06 1.34 17.55
C LEU A 268 -20.89 1.52 18.53
N ASP A 269 -19.70 1.08 18.14
CA ASP A 269 -18.55 0.91 19.02
C ASP A 269 -17.90 2.24 19.38
N SER A 270 -17.46 2.99 18.37
CA SER A 270 -16.88 4.32 18.55
C SER A 270 -17.91 5.31 19.14
N SER A 271 -19.19 5.16 18.77
CA SER A 271 -20.25 6.01 19.34
C SER A 271 -20.44 5.72 20.82
N ALA A 272 -20.36 4.45 21.25
CA ALA A 272 -20.43 4.09 22.67
C ALA A 272 -19.31 4.75 23.47
N VAL A 273 -18.06 4.73 22.96
CA VAL A 273 -16.93 5.42 23.60
C VAL A 273 -17.21 6.93 23.70
N ALA A 274 -17.60 7.58 22.60
CA ALA A 274 -17.87 9.02 22.57
C ALA A 274 -18.97 9.46 23.56
N VAL A 275 -20.07 8.71 23.68
CA VAL A 275 -21.15 9.06 24.63
C VAL A 275 -20.82 8.72 26.07
N ILE A 276 -19.99 7.71 26.33
CA ILE A 276 -19.48 7.43 27.69
C ILE A 276 -18.59 8.59 28.15
N ILE A 277 -17.69 9.06 27.28
CA ILE A 277 -16.84 10.21 27.59
C ILE A 277 -17.70 11.46 27.84
N ASN A 278 -18.70 11.71 27.00
CA ASN A 278 -19.66 12.80 27.20
C ASN A 278 -20.39 12.69 28.55
N GLN A 279 -20.79 11.48 28.97
CA GLN A 279 -21.41 11.26 30.28
C GLN A 279 -20.43 11.59 31.43
N LEU A 280 -19.19 11.11 31.36
CA LEU A 280 -18.16 11.39 32.37
C LEU A 280 -17.83 12.89 32.48
N LEU A 281 -17.80 13.61 31.34
CA LEU A 281 -17.63 15.07 31.30
C LEU A 281 -18.78 15.78 32.03
N ASN A 282 -20.02 15.35 31.81
CA ASN A 282 -21.20 15.91 32.50
C ASN A 282 -21.21 15.63 34.00
N GLU A 283 -20.65 14.50 34.42
CA GLU A 283 -20.53 14.11 35.83
C GLU A 283 -19.35 14.80 36.54
N GLY A 284 -18.47 15.49 35.78
CA GLY A 284 -17.30 16.17 36.33
C GLY A 284 -16.21 15.21 36.80
N ASP A 285 -16.09 14.03 36.16
CA ASP A 285 -15.08 13.03 36.51
C ASP A 285 -13.67 13.59 36.30
N GLU A 286 -12.79 13.43 37.30
CA GLU A 286 -11.45 14.01 37.28
C GLU A 286 -10.55 13.49 36.16
N THR A 287 -10.79 12.27 35.65
CA THR A 287 -10.03 11.71 34.54
C THR A 287 -10.30 12.41 33.21
N THR A 288 -11.37 13.22 33.14
CA THR A 288 -11.71 13.98 31.94
C THR A 288 -10.98 15.31 31.81
N LYS A 289 -10.15 15.70 32.79
CA LYS A 289 -9.38 16.95 32.78
C LYS A 289 -8.56 17.13 31.49
N SER A 290 -7.98 16.05 30.97
CA SER A 290 -7.18 16.00 29.74
C SER A 290 -7.99 16.21 28.45
N ILE A 291 -9.31 16.02 28.48
CA ILE A 291 -10.19 16.29 27.35
C ILE A 291 -10.48 17.80 27.25
N GLY A 292 -10.47 18.51 28.39
CA GLY A 292 -10.86 19.91 28.48
C GLY A 292 -12.37 20.10 28.49
N ALA A 293 -12.82 21.32 28.20
CA ALA A 293 -14.25 21.68 28.27
C ALA A 293 -15.11 21.01 27.19
N ARG A 294 -14.48 20.60 26.09
CA ARG A 294 -15.15 20.01 24.92
C ARG A 294 -14.30 18.89 24.36
N GLN A 295 -14.91 17.74 24.10
CA GLN A 295 -14.24 16.61 23.48
C GLN A 295 -13.99 16.87 21.99
N ASN A 296 -12.76 16.65 21.54
CA ASN A 296 -12.44 16.62 20.12
C ASN A 296 -12.83 15.25 19.53
N THR A 297 -13.69 15.25 18.50
CA THR A 297 -14.08 14.01 17.79
C THR A 297 -13.67 14.05 16.33
N PHE A 298 -13.15 12.94 15.80
CA PHE A 298 -12.64 12.87 14.43
C PHE A 298 -13.37 11.80 13.61
N SER A 299 -13.91 12.18 12.46
CA SER A 299 -14.78 11.32 11.65
C SER A 299 -14.35 11.34 10.18
N ALA A 300 -14.07 10.18 9.58
CA ALA A 300 -13.97 10.09 8.12
C ALA A 300 -15.37 9.99 7.51
N VAL A 301 -15.70 10.88 6.59
CA VAL A 301 -17.01 10.92 5.92
C VAL A 301 -16.85 10.91 4.40
N PHE A 302 -17.82 10.31 3.70
CA PHE A 302 -17.77 10.12 2.24
C PHE A 302 -19.10 10.52 1.60
N PRO A 303 -19.44 11.83 1.57
CA PRO A 303 -20.74 12.30 1.11
C PRO A 303 -21.14 11.70 -0.25
N GLY A 304 -22.33 11.08 -0.29
CA GLY A 304 -22.89 10.50 -1.52
C GLY A 304 -22.33 9.15 -1.95
N SER A 305 -21.35 8.60 -1.21
CA SER A 305 -20.83 7.25 -1.44
C SER A 305 -21.71 6.19 -0.75
N LEU A 306 -21.65 4.93 -1.19
CA LEU A 306 -22.46 3.83 -0.60
C LEU A 306 -22.16 3.54 0.88
N ASN A 307 -20.96 3.91 1.33
CA ASN A 307 -20.42 3.72 2.67
C ASN A 307 -20.49 5.00 3.52
N ASP A 308 -21.27 6.00 3.12
CA ASP A 308 -21.43 7.25 3.87
C ASP A 308 -22.12 7.03 5.23
N GLU A 309 -21.39 7.30 6.31
CA GLU A 309 -21.88 7.19 7.69
C GLU A 309 -22.16 8.54 8.35
N GLU A 310 -22.05 9.66 7.62
CA GLU A 310 -22.13 11.02 8.17
C GLU A 310 -23.40 11.26 9.00
N LYS A 311 -24.56 10.78 8.53
CA LYS A 311 -25.83 10.91 9.28
C LYS A 311 -25.81 10.27 10.67
N TYR A 312 -25.01 9.22 10.87
CA TYR A 312 -24.89 8.55 12.16
C TYR A 312 -23.91 9.30 13.06
N VAL A 313 -22.84 9.85 12.49
CA VAL A 313 -21.94 10.77 13.19
C VAL A 313 -22.74 11.96 13.72
N ASP A 314 -23.52 12.62 12.86
CA ASP A 314 -24.35 13.78 13.23
C ASP A 314 -25.32 13.47 14.38
N ALA A 315 -25.94 12.29 14.36
CA ALA A 315 -26.86 11.89 15.43
C ALA A 315 -26.16 11.74 16.81
N VAL A 316 -24.87 11.37 16.85
CA VAL A 316 -24.09 11.33 18.10
C VAL A 316 -23.69 12.74 18.52
N LEU A 317 -23.27 13.58 17.56
CA LEU A 317 -22.91 14.98 17.82
C LEU A 317 -24.08 15.78 18.39
N ASP A 318 -25.31 15.48 17.95
CA ASP A 318 -26.52 16.09 18.49
C ASP A 318 -26.77 15.73 19.97
N ILE A 319 -26.44 14.51 20.40
CA ILE A 319 -26.52 14.12 21.82
C ILE A 319 -25.45 14.85 22.65
N CYS A 320 -24.25 15.01 22.08
CA CYS A 320 -23.11 15.64 22.76
C CYS A 320 -23.07 17.17 22.52
N LYS A 321 -24.20 17.76 22.15
CA LYS A 321 -24.26 19.15 21.68
C LYS A 321 -23.80 20.12 22.77
N GLY A 322 -22.88 21.00 22.40
CA GLY A 322 -22.29 21.99 23.30
C GLY A 322 -21.04 21.50 24.04
N GLN A 323 -20.70 20.21 23.94
CA GLN A 323 -19.56 19.57 24.62
C GLN A 323 -18.59 18.87 23.65
N VAL A 324 -18.79 19.06 22.34
CA VAL A 324 -17.96 18.44 21.30
C VAL A 324 -17.49 19.46 20.28
N ASP A 325 -16.21 19.37 19.93
CA ASP A 325 -15.62 19.98 18.74
C ASP A 325 -15.42 18.87 17.70
N SER A 326 -16.22 18.92 16.65
CA SER A 326 -16.28 17.87 15.63
C SER A 326 -15.43 18.22 14.42
N HIS A 327 -14.53 17.30 14.07
CA HIS A 327 -13.67 17.35 12.90
C HIS A 327 -14.11 16.27 11.91
N LYS A 328 -14.63 16.68 10.75
CA LYS A 328 -15.03 15.77 9.67
C LYS A 328 -13.99 15.82 8.56
N ILE A 329 -13.38 14.68 8.27
CA ILE A 329 -12.33 14.51 7.27
C ILE A 329 -12.96 13.88 6.03
N LEU A 330 -12.66 14.43 4.84
CA LEU A 330 -13.17 13.95 3.55
C LEU A 330 -12.02 13.42 2.68
N PRO A 331 -11.51 12.20 2.91
CA PRO A 331 -10.44 11.65 2.08
C PRO A 331 -10.85 11.54 0.61
N THR A 332 -9.95 11.89 -0.30
CA THR A 332 -10.17 11.83 -1.75
C THR A 332 -9.27 10.81 -2.44
N ALA A 333 -9.66 10.40 -3.66
CA ALA A 333 -8.84 9.52 -4.49
C ALA A 333 -7.49 10.16 -4.89
N ASP A 334 -7.45 11.49 -5.09
CA ASP A 334 -6.23 12.17 -5.52
C ASP A 334 -5.22 12.28 -4.37
N GLU A 335 -5.70 12.55 -3.15
CA GLU A 335 -4.87 12.43 -1.94
C GLU A 335 -4.40 10.99 -1.74
N PHE A 336 -5.29 10.00 -1.89
CA PHE A 336 -4.90 8.60 -1.78
C PHE A 336 -3.79 8.24 -2.76
N LYS A 337 -3.85 8.72 -4.00
CA LYS A 337 -2.76 8.55 -4.98
C LYS A 337 -1.47 9.23 -4.51
N LYS A 338 -1.55 10.45 -4.00
CA LYS A 338 -0.38 11.24 -3.53
C LYS A 338 0.31 10.56 -2.35
N ASP A 339 -0.48 10.09 -1.40
CA ASP A 339 0.01 9.55 -0.12
C ASP A 339 0.30 8.05 -0.21
N LEU A 340 0.03 7.40 -1.35
CA LEU A 340 0.04 5.95 -1.51
C LEU A 340 1.35 5.29 -1.06
N LEU A 341 2.50 5.81 -1.49
CA LEU A 341 3.80 5.25 -1.12
C LEU A 341 4.11 5.48 0.37
N ASP A 342 3.77 6.64 0.92
CA ASP A 342 3.99 6.92 2.34
C ASP A 342 3.10 6.05 3.23
N PHE A 343 1.85 5.82 2.82
CA PHE A 343 0.93 4.90 3.47
C PHE A 343 1.47 3.46 3.46
N ILE A 344 2.02 2.99 2.34
CA ILE A 344 2.62 1.65 2.24
C ILE A 344 3.89 1.54 3.09
N ARG A 345 4.76 2.56 3.06
CA ARG A 345 5.95 2.66 3.90
C ARG A 345 5.60 2.65 5.40
N THR A 346 4.52 3.34 5.77
CA THR A 346 4.01 3.39 7.14
C THR A 346 3.55 2.03 7.62
N GLN A 347 2.85 1.29 6.77
CA GLN A 347 2.26 0.01 7.15
C GLN A 347 3.26 -1.14 7.19
N GLU A 348 4.37 -1.03 6.44
CA GLU A 348 5.51 -1.97 6.35
C GLU A 348 5.16 -3.37 5.83
N GLU A 349 3.92 -3.82 6.00
CA GLU A 349 3.40 -5.10 5.52
C GLU A 349 2.11 -4.87 4.72
N PRO A 350 1.87 -5.66 3.64
CA PRO A 350 0.68 -5.52 2.82
C PRO A 350 -0.67 -5.57 3.55
N LEU A 351 -1.66 -4.86 3.00
CA LEU A 351 -3.00 -4.62 3.58
C LEU A 351 -4.11 -5.24 2.73
N ILE A 352 -5.20 -5.72 3.32
CA ILE A 352 -6.27 -6.39 2.56
C ILE A 352 -7.22 -5.44 1.79
N SER A 353 -7.27 -4.17 2.17
CA SER A 353 -8.09 -3.12 1.52
C SER A 353 -7.49 -1.73 1.75
N SER A 354 -8.02 -0.71 1.07
CA SER A 354 -7.64 0.69 1.33
C SER A 354 -8.37 1.31 2.53
N GLY A 355 -9.19 0.55 3.27
CA GLY A 355 -9.91 1.04 4.46
C GLY A 355 -9.01 1.75 5.49
N PRO A 356 -7.84 1.19 5.88
CA PRO A 356 -6.96 1.84 6.85
C PRO A 356 -6.40 3.20 6.39
N TYR A 357 -6.48 3.55 5.10
CA TYR A 357 -6.09 4.88 4.62
C TYR A 357 -7.04 5.98 5.13
N ALA A 358 -8.33 5.69 5.31
CA ALA A 358 -9.23 6.66 5.94
C ALA A 358 -8.82 6.95 7.40
N GLN A 359 -8.21 5.97 8.09
CA GLN A 359 -7.78 6.09 9.47
C GLN A 359 -6.48 6.90 9.48
N PHE A 360 -5.56 6.61 8.57
CA PHE A 360 -4.38 7.44 8.30
C PHE A 360 -4.73 8.93 8.15
N GLN A 361 -5.76 9.27 7.37
CA GLN A 361 -6.22 10.65 7.21
C GLN A 361 -6.84 11.24 8.48
N VAL A 362 -7.59 10.45 9.25
CA VAL A 362 -8.12 10.85 10.56
C VAL A 362 -6.99 11.14 11.54
N MET A 363 -5.97 10.27 11.61
CA MET A 363 -4.80 10.46 12.49
C MET A 363 -4.00 11.70 12.09
N ARG A 364 -3.86 11.96 10.79
CA ARG A 364 -3.22 13.18 10.28
C ARG A 364 -3.95 14.46 10.68
N GLU A 365 -5.27 14.43 10.77
CA GLU A 365 -6.03 15.59 11.27
C GLU A 365 -5.94 15.68 12.79
N ALA A 366 -6.10 14.55 13.49
CA ALA A 366 -6.13 14.51 14.95
C ALA A 366 -4.86 15.04 15.62
N THR A 367 -3.67 14.83 15.02
CA THR A 367 -2.41 15.34 15.57
C THR A 367 -2.35 16.87 15.69
N ASN A 368 -3.22 17.61 15.00
CA ASN A 368 -3.28 19.06 15.13
C ASN A 368 -4.00 19.53 16.41
N HIS A 369 -4.68 18.63 17.12
CA HIS A 369 -5.57 18.96 18.23
C HIS A 369 -5.31 18.15 19.49
N VAL A 370 -4.89 16.89 19.34
CA VAL A 370 -4.70 15.94 20.44
C VAL A 370 -3.41 15.14 20.29
N THR A 371 -2.96 14.54 21.39
CA THR A 371 -1.81 13.61 21.41
C THR A 371 -2.26 12.17 21.68
N VAL A 372 -3.42 12.00 22.32
CA VAL A 372 -4.03 10.70 22.63
C VAL A 372 -5.40 10.61 21.96
N LEU A 373 -5.70 9.45 21.37
CA LEU A 373 -6.96 9.20 20.69
C LEU A 373 -7.56 7.85 21.10
N LEU A 374 -8.80 7.85 21.59
CA LEU A 374 -9.54 6.63 21.89
C LEU A 374 -10.29 6.14 20.64
N ASP A 375 -10.23 4.83 20.37
CA ASP A 375 -10.94 4.14 19.29
C ASP A 375 -11.82 2.98 19.81
N GLY A 376 -12.83 2.59 19.03
CA GLY A 376 -13.76 1.50 19.32
C GLY A 376 -13.30 0.12 18.86
N GLN A 377 -12.02 -0.04 18.53
CA GLN A 377 -11.43 -1.27 17.99
C GLN A 377 -11.49 -2.44 19.01
N GLY A 378 -11.62 -3.67 18.51
CA GLY A 378 -11.75 -4.88 19.34
C GLY A 378 -13.18 -5.28 19.72
N ALA A 379 -14.13 -4.34 19.68
CA ALA A 379 -15.54 -4.63 20.01
C ALA A 379 -16.20 -5.64 19.06
N ASP A 380 -15.84 -5.63 17.77
CA ASP A 380 -16.39 -6.56 16.79
C ASP A 380 -15.93 -8.00 17.06
N GLU A 381 -14.65 -8.21 17.39
CA GLU A 381 -14.04 -9.52 17.61
C GLU A 381 -14.45 -10.17 18.93
N MET A 382 -14.75 -9.41 19.98
CA MET A 382 -15.23 -10.00 21.24
C MET A 382 -16.75 -10.16 21.33
N MET A 383 -17.54 -9.42 20.51
CA MET A 383 -19.01 -9.41 20.59
C MET A 383 -19.72 -9.71 19.25
N ALA A 384 -19.04 -10.43 18.37
CA ALA A 384 -19.60 -10.93 17.12
C ALA A 384 -20.16 -9.84 16.17
N GLY A 385 -19.38 -8.80 15.94
CA GLY A 385 -19.74 -7.68 15.09
C GLY A 385 -19.90 -8.00 13.60
N TYR A 386 -19.16 -9.01 13.11
CA TYR A 386 -19.14 -9.40 11.70
C TYR A 386 -20.15 -10.51 11.35
N ILE A 387 -20.63 -10.47 10.10
CA ILE A 387 -21.66 -11.40 9.62
C ILE A 387 -21.23 -12.89 9.67
N PRO A 388 -19.96 -13.29 9.40
CA PRO A 388 -19.53 -14.68 9.53
C PRO A 388 -19.89 -15.35 10.86
N TYR A 389 -19.89 -14.59 11.97
CA TYR A 389 -20.21 -15.12 13.30
C TYR A 389 -21.65 -15.62 13.43
N TYR A 390 -22.61 -15.00 12.73
CA TYR A 390 -23.99 -15.48 12.70
C TYR A 390 -24.07 -16.90 12.16
N PHE A 391 -23.29 -17.25 11.13
CA PHE A 391 -23.29 -18.61 10.58
C PHE A 391 -22.65 -19.61 11.54
N VAL A 392 -21.63 -19.22 12.29
CA VAL A 392 -21.03 -20.06 13.33
C VAL A 392 -22.04 -20.32 14.45
N TYR A 393 -22.71 -19.27 14.92
CA TYR A 393 -23.72 -19.38 15.97
C TYR A 393 -24.93 -20.23 15.56
N LEU A 394 -25.44 -20.05 14.34
CA LEU A 394 -26.55 -20.87 13.82
C LEU A 394 -26.17 -22.36 13.72
N ARG A 395 -24.93 -22.68 13.32
CA ARG A 395 -24.43 -24.06 13.32
C ARG A 395 -24.31 -24.62 14.73
N GLN A 396 -23.82 -23.81 15.67
CA GLN A 396 -23.74 -24.18 17.08
C GLN A 396 -25.13 -24.50 17.66
N LEU A 397 -26.12 -23.63 17.47
CA LEU A 397 -27.50 -23.85 17.93
C LEU A 397 -28.11 -25.12 17.32
N LYS A 398 -27.88 -25.35 16.03
CA LYS A 398 -28.32 -26.57 15.34
C LYS A 398 -27.69 -27.83 15.94
N ALA A 399 -26.38 -27.80 16.20
CA ALA A 399 -25.66 -28.92 16.81
C ALA A 399 -26.13 -29.21 18.25
N GLN A 400 -26.57 -28.19 18.98
CA GLN A 400 -27.15 -28.31 20.32
C GLN A 400 -28.61 -28.81 20.32
N GLY A 401 -29.21 -29.09 19.15
CA GLY A 401 -30.60 -29.57 19.04
C GLY A 401 -31.65 -28.55 19.47
N LYS A 402 -31.28 -27.27 19.61
CA LYS A 402 -32.20 -26.21 20.05
C LYS A 402 -33.21 -25.90 18.94
N LYS A 403 -34.50 -26.01 19.25
CA LYS A 403 -35.60 -25.51 18.39
C LYS A 403 -35.41 -24.03 18.04
N ASP A 404 -34.69 -23.32 18.90
CA ASP A 404 -34.30 -21.91 18.75
C ASP A 404 -33.46 -21.64 17.50
N ALA A 405 -32.77 -22.63 16.91
CA ALA A 405 -31.98 -22.41 15.70
C ALA A 405 -32.84 -21.93 14.52
N ALA A 406 -34.07 -22.46 14.39
CA ALA A 406 -35.00 -22.03 13.35
C ALA A 406 -35.57 -20.63 13.63
N LEU A 407 -35.85 -20.33 14.90
CA LEU A 407 -36.32 -19.00 15.33
C LEU A 407 -35.23 -17.95 15.11
N GLU A 408 -34.00 -18.23 15.53
CA GLU A 408 -32.83 -17.35 15.37
C GLU A 408 -32.56 -17.08 13.88
N LEU A 409 -32.61 -18.12 13.05
CA LEU A 409 -32.48 -17.98 11.60
C LEU A 409 -33.57 -17.05 11.05
N SER A 410 -34.84 -17.27 11.43
CA SER A 410 -35.96 -16.45 10.97
C SER A 410 -35.80 -14.96 11.34
N LYS A 411 -35.29 -14.68 12.54
CA LYS A 411 -35.01 -13.33 13.04
C LYS A 411 -33.75 -12.70 12.46
N SER A 412 -32.90 -13.49 11.79
CA SER A 412 -31.64 -13.07 11.16
C SER A 412 -31.72 -13.02 9.63
N LEU A 413 -32.89 -13.31 9.03
CA LEU A 413 -33.04 -13.41 7.59
C LEU A 413 -32.71 -12.11 6.86
N ASP A 414 -33.02 -10.94 7.44
CA ASP A 414 -32.70 -9.64 6.85
C ASP A 414 -31.19 -9.40 6.73
N VAL A 415 -30.42 -9.83 7.74
CA VAL A 415 -28.95 -9.76 7.76
C VAL A 415 -28.35 -10.74 6.74
N ILE A 416 -28.83 -11.98 6.73
CA ILE A 416 -28.31 -13.04 5.84
C ILE A 416 -28.68 -12.79 4.37
N TYR A 417 -29.90 -12.30 4.12
CA TYR A 417 -30.42 -12.03 2.77
C TYR A 417 -29.58 -10.98 2.04
N ARG A 418 -29.10 -9.93 2.74
CA ARG A 418 -28.22 -8.92 2.14
C ARG A 418 -26.95 -9.54 1.56
N LEU A 419 -26.37 -10.52 2.24
CA LEU A 419 -25.15 -11.23 1.80
C LEU A 419 -25.44 -12.18 0.62
N GLY A 420 -26.59 -12.87 0.66
CA GLY A 420 -27.04 -13.74 -0.42
C GLY A 420 -27.38 -12.98 -1.71
N ARG A 421 -27.90 -11.75 -1.61
CA ARG A 421 -28.29 -10.91 -2.75
C ARG A 421 -27.11 -10.57 -3.66
N PHE A 422 -25.95 -10.23 -3.11
CA PHE A 422 -24.76 -9.92 -3.91
C PHE A 422 -24.28 -11.13 -4.71
N LYS A 423 -24.19 -12.30 -4.07
CA LYS A 423 -23.83 -13.55 -4.75
C LYS A 423 -24.84 -13.94 -5.83
N LEU A 424 -26.14 -13.70 -5.59
CA LEU A 424 -27.19 -13.97 -6.55
C LEU A 424 -27.15 -13.00 -7.74
N GLN A 425 -26.88 -11.71 -7.51
CA GLN A 425 -26.73 -10.70 -8.57
C GLN A 425 -25.55 -11.01 -9.50
N ASP A 426 -24.39 -11.43 -8.98
CA ASP A 426 -23.26 -11.82 -9.83
C ASP A 426 -23.55 -13.07 -10.66
N LYS A 427 -24.26 -14.05 -10.07
CA LYS A 427 -24.71 -15.25 -10.77
C LYS A 427 -25.71 -14.93 -11.88
N LEU A 428 -26.65 -14.01 -11.62
CA LEU A 428 -27.63 -13.52 -12.61
C LEU A 428 -26.97 -12.76 -13.76
N LYS A 429 -25.90 -11.99 -13.47
CA LYS A 429 -25.13 -11.24 -14.48
C LYS A 429 -24.15 -12.10 -15.30
N ARG A 430 -24.09 -13.43 -15.09
CA ARG A 430 -23.19 -14.37 -15.78
C ARG A 430 -21.71 -13.92 -15.81
N LYS A 431 -21.27 -13.20 -14.77
CA LYS A 431 -19.91 -12.68 -14.69
C LYS A 431 -18.90 -13.83 -14.58
N LYS A 432 -17.77 -13.72 -15.29
CA LYS A 432 -16.66 -14.68 -15.16
C LYS A 432 -16.12 -14.64 -13.72
N VAL A 433 -16.07 -15.79 -13.05
CA VAL A 433 -15.39 -15.97 -11.76
C VAL A 433 -13.95 -16.37 -12.04
N ILE A 434 -13.00 -15.65 -11.43
CA ILE A 434 -11.56 -15.90 -11.60
C ILE A 434 -11.01 -16.27 -10.22
N PRO A 435 -10.39 -17.46 -10.05
CA PRO A 435 -9.82 -17.84 -8.76
C PRO A 435 -8.57 -17.03 -8.44
N ALA A 436 -8.29 -16.78 -7.16
CA ALA A 436 -7.14 -15.98 -6.75
C ALA A 436 -5.78 -16.51 -7.26
N THR A 437 -5.65 -17.83 -7.43
CA THR A 437 -4.44 -18.46 -7.99
C THR A 437 -4.22 -18.15 -9.47
N ALA A 438 -5.22 -17.71 -10.22
CA ALA A 438 -5.05 -17.35 -11.63
C ALA A 438 -4.24 -16.06 -11.80
N PHE A 439 -4.12 -15.22 -10.77
CA PHE A 439 -3.32 -14.00 -10.79
C PHE A 439 -1.86 -14.24 -10.40
N MET A 440 -1.52 -15.45 -9.97
CA MET A 440 -0.19 -15.80 -9.49
C MET A 440 0.59 -16.46 -10.61
N ASN A 441 1.92 -16.26 -10.59
CA ASN A 441 2.82 -17.06 -11.40
C ASN A 441 2.61 -18.57 -11.08
N SER A 442 2.65 -19.42 -12.11
CA SER A 442 2.33 -20.84 -11.98
C SER A 442 3.33 -21.60 -11.10
N GLU A 443 4.62 -21.28 -11.17
CA GLU A 443 5.65 -21.92 -10.36
C GLU A 443 5.48 -21.55 -8.88
N PHE A 444 5.31 -20.26 -8.60
CA PHE A 444 5.01 -19.76 -7.26
C PHE A 444 3.75 -20.39 -6.67
N ALA A 445 2.66 -20.45 -7.45
CA ALA A 445 1.40 -21.05 -7.01
C ALA A 445 1.53 -22.55 -6.71
N LEU A 446 2.32 -23.28 -7.52
CA LEU A 446 2.56 -24.72 -7.32
C LEU A 446 3.45 -24.97 -6.09
N LYS A 447 4.49 -24.16 -5.87
CA LYS A 447 5.39 -24.25 -4.71
C LYS A 447 4.64 -24.21 -3.38
N HIS A 448 3.59 -23.39 -3.29
CA HIS A 448 2.80 -23.19 -2.07
C HIS A 448 1.41 -23.82 -2.11
N ALA A 449 1.12 -24.70 -3.07
CA ALA A 449 -0.21 -25.31 -3.25
C ALA A 449 -0.71 -26.10 -2.01
N GLY A 450 0.22 -26.55 -1.15
CA GLY A 450 -0.08 -27.28 0.08
C GLY A 450 -0.60 -26.42 1.24
N GLU A 451 -0.44 -25.08 1.17
CA GLU A 451 -0.89 -24.17 2.22
C GLU A 451 -2.42 -24.23 2.40
N LYS A 452 -2.84 -24.18 3.67
CA LYS A 452 -4.26 -24.26 4.06
C LYS A 452 -4.60 -23.19 5.08
N PHE A 453 -5.86 -22.79 5.08
CA PHE A 453 -6.43 -21.92 6.09
C PHE A 453 -7.77 -22.47 6.54
N THR A 454 -7.90 -22.65 7.84
CA THR A 454 -9.11 -23.14 8.49
C THR A 454 -9.39 -22.24 9.68
N THR A 455 -10.66 -22.05 9.98
CA THR A 455 -11.08 -21.27 11.14
C THR A 455 -12.17 -22.02 11.89
N GLU A 456 -12.31 -21.77 13.18
CA GLU A 456 -13.34 -22.36 14.02
C GLU A 456 -14.72 -21.95 13.49
N GLY A 457 -15.56 -22.96 13.27
CA GLY A 457 -16.83 -22.84 12.56
C GLY A 457 -18.00 -23.49 13.29
N ARG A 458 -17.77 -24.06 14.47
CA ARG A 458 -18.71 -24.86 15.26
C ARG A 458 -19.10 -24.21 16.59
N ASN A 459 -18.24 -23.37 17.17
CA ASN A 459 -18.50 -22.68 18.44
C ASN A 459 -18.20 -21.19 18.31
N LEU A 460 -19.18 -20.35 18.68
CA LEU A 460 -19.10 -18.90 18.56
C LEU A 460 -17.94 -18.33 19.37
N LYS A 461 -17.87 -18.62 20.67
CA LYS A 461 -16.84 -18.04 21.55
C LYS A 461 -15.43 -18.53 21.22
N LEU A 462 -15.26 -19.80 20.87
CA LEU A 462 -13.95 -20.28 20.43
C LEU A 462 -13.50 -19.59 19.13
N ARG A 463 -14.44 -19.28 18.23
CA ARG A 463 -14.17 -18.47 17.05
C ARG A 463 -13.82 -17.02 17.42
N LEU A 464 -14.49 -16.41 18.39
CA LEU A 464 -14.15 -15.06 18.86
C LEU A 464 -12.75 -15.03 19.51
N ILE A 465 -12.38 -16.05 20.31
CA ILE A 465 -11.00 -16.19 20.83
C ILE A 465 -10.00 -16.29 19.69
N GLU A 466 -10.26 -17.12 18.68
CA GLU A 466 -9.38 -17.25 17.52
C GLU A 466 -9.18 -15.92 16.77
N ASP A 467 -10.25 -15.14 16.60
CA ASP A 467 -10.19 -13.86 15.89
C ASP A 467 -9.59 -12.73 16.74
N LEU A 468 -9.68 -12.80 18.09
CA LEU A 468 -9.02 -11.88 19.03
C LEU A 468 -7.49 -12.03 18.99
N PHE A 469 -6.96 -13.24 18.80
CA PHE A 469 -5.52 -13.49 18.93
C PHE A 469 -4.81 -13.80 17.60
N HIS A 470 -5.52 -14.27 16.56
CA HIS A 470 -4.87 -14.78 15.34
C HIS A 470 -5.42 -14.16 14.05
N ASN A 471 -6.73 -14.27 13.76
CA ASN A 471 -7.19 -14.09 12.38
C ASN A 471 -7.72 -12.70 11.98
N SER A 472 -8.09 -11.86 12.95
CA SER A 472 -8.77 -10.57 12.69
C SER A 472 -8.09 -9.43 13.43
N LEU A 473 -8.22 -9.41 14.75
CA LEU A 473 -7.82 -8.28 15.58
C LEU A 473 -6.34 -7.90 15.47
N PRO A 474 -5.36 -8.84 15.42
CA PRO A 474 -3.95 -8.48 15.36
C PRO A 474 -3.63 -7.49 14.23
N SER A 475 -4.18 -7.74 13.06
CA SER A 475 -3.98 -6.86 11.91
C SER A 475 -4.59 -5.48 12.07
N LEU A 476 -5.75 -5.38 12.72
CA LEU A 476 -6.43 -4.11 12.94
C LEU A 476 -5.69 -3.27 13.99
N LEU A 477 -5.13 -3.92 15.01
CA LEU A 477 -4.25 -3.27 15.99
C LEU A 477 -2.94 -2.79 15.36
N ARG A 478 -2.36 -3.56 14.43
CA ARG A 478 -1.23 -3.08 13.63
C ARG A 478 -1.59 -1.84 12.83
N TYR A 479 -2.75 -1.82 12.16
CA TYR A 479 -3.18 -0.65 11.37
C TYR A 479 -3.30 0.59 12.24
N GLU A 480 -3.95 0.43 13.39
CA GLU A 480 -4.15 1.50 14.37
C GLU A 480 -2.82 2.02 14.91
N ASP A 481 -1.91 1.15 15.36
CA ASP A 481 -0.58 1.55 15.86
C ASP A 481 0.23 2.25 14.76
N LYS A 482 0.36 1.66 13.57
CA LYS A 482 1.16 2.25 12.49
C LYS A 482 0.60 3.60 12.03
N ASN A 483 -0.72 3.73 11.91
CA ASN A 483 -1.37 4.97 11.49
C ASN A 483 -1.29 6.06 12.55
N THR A 484 -1.57 5.74 13.82
CA THR A 484 -1.47 6.71 14.92
C THR A 484 -0.03 7.20 15.07
N MET A 485 0.92 6.26 15.06
CA MET A 485 2.32 6.58 15.30
C MET A 485 3.00 7.32 14.17
N ARG A 486 2.56 7.12 12.92
CA ARG A 486 3.03 7.94 11.78
C ARG A 486 2.83 9.44 12.01
N PHE A 487 1.83 9.81 12.81
CA PHE A 487 1.49 11.18 13.15
C PHE A 487 1.68 11.48 14.64
N SER A 488 2.57 10.74 15.32
CA SER A 488 2.92 11.01 16.72
C SER A 488 1.70 11.04 17.66
N LEU A 489 0.74 10.14 17.43
CA LEU A 489 -0.45 9.97 18.25
C LEU A 489 -0.42 8.64 19.02
N GLU A 490 -1.03 8.62 20.20
CA GLU A 490 -1.32 7.40 20.93
C GLU A 490 -2.76 6.90 20.70
N GLY A 491 -2.92 5.77 20.00
CA GLY A 491 -4.19 5.04 19.99
C GLY A 491 -4.44 4.24 21.27
N ARG A 492 -5.64 4.36 21.86
CA ARG A 492 -6.12 3.62 23.03
C ARG A 492 -7.44 2.90 22.72
N VAL A 493 -7.55 1.63 23.14
CA VAL A 493 -8.67 0.73 22.79
C VAL A 493 -9.41 0.19 24.02
N PRO A 494 -10.47 0.88 24.51
CA PRO A 494 -11.19 0.50 25.73
C PRO A 494 -11.86 -0.87 25.70
N PHE A 495 -12.21 -1.38 24.53
CA PHE A 495 -12.83 -2.70 24.44
C PHE A 495 -11.84 -3.85 24.71
N LEU A 496 -10.53 -3.60 24.69
CA LEU A 496 -9.49 -4.59 25.00
C LEU A 496 -8.96 -4.46 26.44
N ASP A 497 -9.84 -4.06 27.35
CA ASP A 497 -9.60 -4.26 28.77
C ASP A 497 -9.81 -5.73 29.14
N LYS A 498 -8.79 -6.37 29.73
CA LYS A 498 -8.82 -7.81 30.01
C LYS A 498 -10.00 -8.21 30.90
N GLU A 499 -10.43 -7.35 31.82
CA GLU A 499 -11.54 -7.64 32.73
C GLU A 499 -12.90 -7.48 32.04
N VAL A 500 -13.01 -6.54 31.10
CA VAL A 500 -14.20 -6.42 30.22
C VAL A 500 -14.33 -7.66 29.34
N VAL A 501 -13.25 -8.11 28.71
CA VAL A 501 -13.24 -9.30 27.85
C VAL A 501 -13.55 -10.56 28.65
N LYS A 502 -12.87 -10.78 29.79
CA LYS A 502 -13.16 -11.93 30.68
C LYS A 502 -14.62 -11.96 31.11
N PHE A 503 -15.19 -10.81 31.45
CA PHE A 503 -16.60 -10.72 31.83
C PHE A 503 -17.53 -11.17 30.72
N ILE A 504 -17.38 -10.64 29.49
CA ILE A 504 -18.20 -11.06 28.33
C ILE A 504 -18.11 -12.56 28.10
N PHE A 505 -16.90 -13.12 28.17
CA PHE A 505 -16.67 -14.55 27.92
C PHE A 505 -17.28 -15.43 29.02
N SER A 506 -17.50 -14.92 30.23
CA SER A 506 -18.22 -15.67 31.29
C SER A 506 -19.73 -15.79 31.06
N LEU A 507 -20.36 -14.83 30.37
CA LEU A 507 -21.82 -14.75 30.16
C LEU A 507 -22.33 -15.85 29.21
N SER A 508 -23.64 -16.02 29.05
CA SER A 508 -24.18 -16.93 28.03
C SER A 508 -24.01 -16.33 26.63
N ASP A 509 -24.05 -17.15 25.60
CA ASP A 509 -23.94 -16.68 24.20
C ASP A 509 -25.01 -15.63 23.84
N GLU A 510 -26.13 -15.60 24.58
CA GLU A 510 -27.20 -14.62 24.39
C GLU A 510 -26.77 -13.18 24.65
N ALA A 511 -25.74 -12.95 25.49
CA ALA A 511 -25.13 -11.63 25.71
C ALA A 511 -24.46 -11.10 24.43
N ILE A 512 -24.05 -12.01 23.54
CA ILE A 512 -23.33 -11.71 22.30
C ILE A 512 -24.30 -11.71 21.11
N ILE A 513 -24.99 -12.82 20.86
CA ILE A 513 -26.01 -12.96 19.81
C ILE A 513 -27.31 -13.56 20.36
N LYS A 514 -28.42 -12.83 20.17
CA LYS A 514 -29.78 -13.36 20.38
C LYS A 514 -30.78 -12.67 19.46
N ASP A 515 -31.73 -13.41 18.92
CA ASP A 515 -32.84 -12.88 18.14
C ASP A 515 -32.40 -12.05 16.91
N GLY A 516 -31.26 -12.42 16.31
CA GLY A 516 -30.63 -11.72 15.19
C GLY A 516 -29.87 -10.44 15.58
N TRP A 517 -29.83 -10.09 16.87
CA TRP A 517 -29.05 -8.98 17.40
C TRP A 517 -27.66 -9.44 17.83
N ASN A 518 -26.62 -8.93 17.18
CA ASN A 518 -25.24 -9.02 17.68
C ASN A 518 -24.93 -7.90 18.67
N LYS A 519 -23.80 -8.03 19.38
CA LYS A 519 -23.35 -7.06 20.40
C LYS A 519 -24.44 -6.70 21.39
N ARG A 520 -25.31 -7.66 21.75
CA ARG A 520 -26.51 -7.39 22.54
C ARG A 520 -26.17 -6.70 23.86
N VAL A 521 -25.15 -7.18 24.57
CA VAL A 521 -24.71 -6.59 25.84
C VAL A 521 -24.30 -5.12 25.70
N LEU A 522 -23.58 -4.75 24.64
CA LEU A 522 -23.23 -3.36 24.37
C LEU A 522 -24.46 -2.51 24.07
N ARG A 523 -25.39 -3.01 23.24
CA ARG A 523 -26.64 -2.29 22.93
C ARG A 523 -27.49 -2.07 24.17
N ASP A 524 -27.59 -3.07 25.04
CA ASP A 524 -28.35 -2.97 26.28
C ASP A 524 -27.68 -2.01 27.27
N ALA A 525 -26.36 -2.08 27.44
CA ALA A 525 -25.59 -1.21 28.34
C ALA A 525 -25.58 0.27 27.92
N THR A 526 -25.65 0.53 26.62
CA THR A 526 -25.71 1.89 26.04
C THR A 526 -27.13 2.37 25.74
N ARG A 527 -28.15 1.60 26.13
CA ARG A 527 -29.55 1.96 25.89
C ARG A 527 -29.86 3.27 26.60
N GLY A 528 -30.41 4.24 25.86
CA GLY A 528 -30.69 5.59 26.37
C GLY A 528 -29.49 6.53 26.36
N LEU A 529 -28.26 6.05 26.11
CA LEU A 529 -27.08 6.90 25.88
C LEU A 529 -26.83 7.16 24.39
N LEU A 530 -27.20 6.21 23.53
CA LEU A 530 -27.04 6.31 22.07
C LEU A 530 -28.36 6.63 21.36
N PRO A 531 -28.30 7.27 20.16
CA PRO A 531 -29.47 7.43 19.33
C PRO A 531 -30.05 6.06 18.93
N ASP A 532 -31.37 5.93 18.92
CA ASP A 532 -32.05 4.67 18.55
C ASP A 532 -31.63 4.16 17.16
N MET A 533 -31.36 5.07 16.22
CA MET A 533 -30.93 4.70 14.87
C MET A 533 -29.54 4.06 14.79
N ILE A 534 -28.70 4.22 15.83
CA ILE A 534 -27.39 3.55 15.97
C ILE A 534 -27.55 2.32 16.85
N ASN A 535 -28.19 2.47 18.02
CA ASN A 535 -28.38 1.38 18.97
C ASN A 535 -29.17 0.21 18.38
N ARG A 536 -30.13 0.48 17.48
CA ARG A 536 -30.95 -0.54 16.79
C ARG A 536 -30.44 -0.89 15.38
N ARG A 537 -29.22 -0.50 15.04
CA ARG A 537 -28.60 -0.78 13.74
C ARG A 537 -27.88 -2.13 13.74
N ARG A 538 -28.43 -3.13 13.06
CA ARG A 538 -27.81 -4.47 12.90
C ARG A 538 -26.77 -4.54 11.79
N ASN A 539 -26.81 -3.63 10.82
CA ASN A 539 -25.85 -3.60 9.71
C ASN A 539 -24.58 -2.85 10.12
N LYS A 540 -23.48 -3.58 10.26
CA LYS A 540 -22.14 -3.01 10.32
C LYS A 540 -21.75 -2.53 8.91
N ILE A 541 -21.34 -1.26 8.81
CA ILE A 541 -20.47 -0.81 7.73
C ILE A 541 -19.07 -0.83 8.36
N GLY A 542 -18.14 -1.53 7.71
CA GLY A 542 -16.74 -1.51 8.15
C GLY A 542 -16.14 -0.15 7.83
N PHE A 543 -15.06 0.20 8.51
CA PHE A 543 -14.29 1.41 8.23
C PHE A 543 -13.61 1.27 6.85
N THR A 544 -14.35 1.57 5.80
CA THR A 544 -13.97 1.33 4.40
C THR A 544 -13.98 2.65 3.64
N THR A 545 -13.01 2.83 2.75
CA THR A 545 -13.03 3.90 1.74
C THR A 545 -13.97 3.52 0.59
N PRO A 546 -14.41 4.47 -0.25
CA PRO A 546 -15.06 4.22 -1.55
C PRO A 546 -14.11 3.57 -2.58
N GLN A 547 -13.48 2.44 -2.23
CA GLN A 547 -12.35 1.85 -2.91
C GLN A 547 -12.65 1.56 -4.38
N GLY A 548 -13.84 1.03 -4.69
CA GLY A 548 -14.24 0.78 -6.07
C GLY A 548 -14.31 2.06 -6.91
N GLU A 549 -14.84 3.15 -6.34
CA GLU A 549 -14.95 4.45 -7.00
C GLU A 549 -13.58 5.09 -7.20
N TRP A 550 -12.72 5.03 -6.18
CA TRP A 550 -11.35 5.52 -6.26
C TRP A 550 -10.52 4.73 -7.29
N PHE A 551 -10.65 3.41 -7.31
CA PHE A 551 -9.99 2.57 -8.31
C PHE A 551 -10.49 2.86 -9.73
N MET A 552 -11.77 3.17 -9.92
CA MET A 552 -12.27 3.58 -11.23
C MET A 552 -11.75 4.96 -11.64
N ARG A 553 -11.64 5.91 -10.70
CA ARG A 553 -11.06 7.25 -10.95
C ARG A 553 -9.57 7.18 -11.26
N LEU A 554 -8.84 6.34 -10.54
CA LEU A 554 -7.39 6.15 -10.66
C LEU A 554 -7.00 5.01 -11.61
N LYS A 555 -7.95 4.47 -12.38
CA LYS A 555 -7.75 3.24 -13.16
C LYS A 555 -6.51 3.31 -14.04
N ASN A 556 -6.25 4.43 -14.73
CA ASN A 556 -5.10 4.57 -15.62
C ASN A 556 -3.77 4.49 -14.87
N TYR A 557 -3.70 5.06 -13.66
CA TYR A 557 -2.51 5.01 -12.81
C TYR A 557 -2.24 3.60 -12.28
N PHE A 558 -3.27 2.88 -11.82
CA PHE A 558 -3.10 1.49 -11.41
C PHE A 558 -2.81 0.56 -12.58
N TYR A 559 -3.42 0.85 -13.74
CA TYR A 559 -3.13 0.15 -14.98
C TYR A 559 -1.67 0.30 -15.38
N SER A 560 -1.08 1.50 -15.30
CA SER A 560 0.34 1.71 -15.63
C SER A 560 1.28 0.94 -14.70
N ILE A 561 0.91 0.76 -13.42
CA ILE A 561 1.70 -0.07 -12.50
C ILE A 561 1.63 -1.54 -12.91
N PHE A 562 0.44 -2.07 -13.20
CA PHE A 562 0.30 -3.46 -13.67
C PHE A 562 0.98 -3.72 -15.03
N LEU A 563 1.13 -2.69 -15.87
CA LEU A 563 1.85 -2.79 -17.15
C LEU A 563 3.37 -2.70 -17.03
N SER A 564 3.88 -2.21 -15.92
CA SER A 564 5.31 -1.95 -15.77
C SER A 564 6.16 -3.20 -15.92
N GLU A 565 7.40 -3.01 -16.36
CA GLU A 565 8.39 -4.07 -16.45
C GLU A 565 8.68 -4.68 -15.07
N GLU A 566 8.73 -3.85 -14.01
CA GLU A 566 8.97 -4.36 -12.66
C GLU A 566 7.88 -5.34 -12.23
N PHE A 567 6.61 -5.02 -12.48
CA PHE A 567 5.48 -5.92 -12.17
C PHE A 567 5.53 -7.21 -13.00
N ALA A 568 5.89 -7.10 -14.29
CA ALA A 568 6.01 -8.24 -15.20
C ALA A 568 7.09 -9.23 -14.74
N ASN A 569 8.21 -8.70 -14.25
CA ASN A 569 9.38 -9.46 -13.85
C ASN A 569 9.29 -10.02 -12.42
N ARG A 570 8.25 -9.69 -11.64
CA ARG A 570 8.05 -10.31 -10.33
C ARG A 570 7.79 -11.81 -10.48
N PRO A 571 8.44 -12.67 -9.69
CA PRO A 571 8.19 -14.12 -9.73
C PRO A 571 6.83 -14.52 -9.15
N TYR A 572 6.01 -13.57 -8.72
CA TYR A 572 4.78 -13.81 -7.97
C TYR A 572 3.49 -13.70 -8.80
N PHE A 573 3.51 -12.95 -9.91
CA PHE A 573 2.29 -12.57 -10.64
C PHE A 573 2.21 -13.19 -12.03
N ASP A 574 0.98 -13.44 -12.51
CA ASP A 574 0.69 -13.60 -13.93
C ASP A 574 0.15 -12.27 -14.46
N GLN A 575 1.05 -11.44 -15.00
CA GLN A 575 0.72 -10.11 -15.50
C GLN A 575 -0.41 -10.13 -16.53
N ASN A 576 -0.44 -11.12 -17.42
CA ASN A 576 -1.46 -11.18 -18.48
C ASN A 576 -2.86 -11.38 -17.89
N GLU A 577 -3.03 -12.31 -16.94
CA GLU A 577 -4.34 -12.51 -16.31
C GLU A 577 -4.72 -11.32 -15.41
N VAL A 578 -3.76 -10.68 -14.75
CA VAL A 578 -4.02 -9.45 -13.98
C VAL A 578 -4.56 -8.33 -14.87
N LEU A 579 -3.88 -8.02 -15.98
CA LEU A 579 -4.32 -6.98 -16.93
C LEU A 579 -5.69 -7.30 -17.53
N HIS A 580 -5.90 -8.55 -17.97
CA HIS A 580 -7.19 -8.97 -18.52
C HIS A 580 -8.33 -8.88 -17.50
N ALA A 581 -8.07 -9.26 -16.24
CA ALA A 581 -9.07 -9.16 -15.20
C ALA A 581 -9.35 -7.71 -14.82
N PHE A 582 -8.33 -6.85 -14.78
CA PHE A 582 -8.51 -5.44 -14.46
C PHE A 582 -9.30 -4.71 -15.55
N GLU A 583 -9.00 -4.93 -16.83
CA GLU A 583 -9.86 -4.49 -17.94
C GLU A 583 -11.29 -5.00 -17.81
N GLY A 584 -11.43 -6.29 -17.51
CA GLY A 584 -12.74 -6.91 -17.39
C GLY A 584 -13.55 -6.31 -16.24
N TRP A 585 -12.89 -5.89 -15.15
CA TRP A 585 -13.49 -5.19 -14.03
C TRP A 585 -13.93 -3.77 -14.40
N ILE A 586 -13.06 -2.99 -15.07
CA ILE A 586 -13.39 -1.65 -15.60
C ILE A 586 -14.61 -1.70 -16.52
N LYS A 587 -14.69 -2.74 -17.38
CA LYS A 587 -15.80 -2.95 -18.32
C LYS A 587 -17.03 -3.64 -17.69
N GLY A 588 -16.96 -4.06 -16.42
CA GLY A 588 -18.04 -4.76 -15.71
C GLY A 588 -18.34 -6.19 -16.20
N THR A 589 -17.39 -6.81 -16.92
CA THR A 589 -17.54 -8.12 -17.59
C THR A 589 -17.12 -9.32 -16.73
N ASN A 590 -16.42 -9.10 -15.62
CA ASN A 590 -16.08 -10.14 -14.64
C ASN A 590 -16.56 -9.77 -13.23
N GLY A 591 -16.43 -10.73 -12.30
CA GLY A 591 -16.86 -10.61 -10.90
C GLY A 591 -15.71 -10.41 -9.91
N VAL A 592 -14.53 -10.00 -10.38
CA VAL A 592 -13.40 -9.73 -9.48
C VAL A 592 -13.70 -8.47 -8.66
N ASP A 593 -13.34 -8.45 -7.38
CA ASP A 593 -13.55 -7.29 -6.51
C ASP A 593 -12.34 -6.35 -6.50
N SER A 594 -12.55 -5.09 -6.12
CA SER A 594 -11.46 -4.11 -6.01
C SER A 594 -10.43 -4.48 -4.95
N MET A 595 -10.80 -5.25 -3.91
CA MET A 595 -9.87 -5.75 -2.90
C MET A 595 -8.82 -6.70 -3.49
N THR A 596 -9.18 -7.47 -4.51
CA THR A 596 -8.22 -8.35 -5.20
C THR A 596 -7.17 -7.53 -5.95
N PHE A 597 -7.58 -6.50 -6.71
CA PHE A 597 -6.63 -5.61 -7.39
C PHE A 597 -5.79 -4.79 -6.42
N TRP A 598 -6.38 -4.34 -5.31
CA TRP A 598 -5.63 -3.68 -4.24
C TRP A 598 -4.52 -4.57 -3.70
N ARG A 599 -4.80 -5.86 -3.42
CA ARG A 599 -3.79 -6.76 -2.88
C ARG A 599 -2.61 -6.99 -3.84
N LEU A 600 -2.88 -7.07 -5.15
CA LEU A 600 -1.82 -7.16 -6.16
C LEU A 600 -1.00 -5.86 -6.25
N LEU A 601 -1.68 -4.72 -6.32
CA LEU A 601 -1.07 -3.39 -6.35
C LEU A 601 -0.23 -3.12 -5.10
N ASN A 602 -0.76 -3.45 -3.94
CA ASN A 602 -0.15 -3.18 -2.65
C ASN A 602 1.11 -4.02 -2.43
N VAL A 603 1.11 -5.28 -2.86
CA VAL A 603 2.33 -6.11 -2.88
C VAL A 603 3.37 -5.53 -3.83
N GLU A 604 2.98 -5.14 -5.06
CA GLU A 604 3.93 -4.55 -6.00
C GLU A 604 4.59 -3.29 -5.45
N LEU A 605 3.80 -2.39 -4.87
CA LEU A 605 4.31 -1.15 -4.30
C LEU A 605 5.13 -1.39 -3.02
N TRP A 606 4.79 -2.41 -2.23
CA TRP A 606 5.61 -2.87 -1.10
C TRP A 606 6.96 -3.43 -1.56
N LEU A 607 6.99 -4.22 -2.63
CA LEU A 607 8.24 -4.72 -3.23
C LEU A 607 9.12 -3.54 -3.68
N ARG A 608 8.54 -2.55 -4.37
CA ARG A 608 9.25 -1.32 -4.77
C ARG A 608 9.83 -0.54 -3.61
N GLU A 609 9.05 -0.35 -2.54
CA GLU A 609 9.51 0.47 -1.40
C GLU A 609 10.62 -0.20 -0.60
N PHE A 610 10.54 -1.52 -0.41
CA PHE A 610 11.40 -2.21 0.56
C PHE A 610 12.50 -3.07 -0.05
N PHE A 611 12.32 -3.60 -1.26
CA PHE A 611 13.26 -4.57 -1.88
C PHE A 611 14.00 -4.03 -3.09
N ASP A 612 13.40 -3.12 -3.85
CA ASP A 612 14.06 -2.53 -5.01
C ASP A 612 15.11 -1.50 -4.55
N GLU A 613 16.20 -1.38 -5.31
CA GLU A 613 17.21 -0.34 -5.06
C GLU A 613 16.61 1.03 -5.36
N LYS A 614 16.70 1.96 -4.40
CA LYS A 614 16.31 3.35 -4.63
C LYS A 614 17.39 3.96 -5.53
N VAL A 615 17.06 4.16 -6.81
CA VAL A 615 17.88 5.01 -7.68
C VAL A 615 17.86 6.40 -7.04
N GLU A 616 19.01 6.85 -6.51
CA GLU A 616 19.14 8.20 -5.97
C GLU A 616 18.88 9.20 -7.09
N VAL A 617 17.70 9.80 -7.08
CA VAL A 617 17.41 10.96 -7.91
C VAL A 617 18.13 12.12 -7.26
N SER A 618 19.33 12.44 -7.75
CA SER A 618 20.11 13.60 -7.32
C SER A 618 19.23 14.85 -7.26
N SER A 619 19.31 15.60 -6.16
CA SER A 619 18.57 16.84 -5.92
C SER A 619 19.10 18.04 -6.73
N GLU A 620 20.18 17.87 -7.49
CA GLU A 620 20.62 18.88 -8.45
C GLU A 620 19.68 18.85 -9.67
N PRO A 621 19.16 20.00 -10.13
CA PRO A 621 18.40 20.03 -11.38
C PRO A 621 19.30 19.46 -12.47
N ALA A 622 18.89 18.32 -13.04
CA ALA A 622 19.65 17.62 -14.06
C ALA A 622 20.06 18.61 -15.14
N ARG A 623 21.37 18.74 -15.38
CA ARG A 623 21.92 19.61 -16.43
C ARG A 623 21.19 19.31 -17.73
N ILE A 624 20.45 20.29 -18.24
CA ILE A 624 19.75 20.17 -19.52
C ILE A 624 20.80 20.27 -20.61
N LYS A 625 21.14 19.14 -21.24
CA LYS A 625 22.05 19.11 -22.39
C LYS A 625 21.50 19.94 -23.57
N THR A 626 22.40 20.52 -24.35
CA THR A 626 22.05 21.34 -25.54
C THR A 626 21.82 20.46 -26.78
N ASP A 627 21.25 21.04 -27.85
CA ASP A 627 21.09 20.36 -29.15
C ASP A 627 22.44 20.06 -29.85
N LEU A 628 23.55 20.59 -29.29
CA LEU A 628 24.92 20.41 -29.77
C LEU A 628 25.67 19.31 -29.00
N GLU A 629 25.00 18.56 -28.12
CA GLU A 629 25.58 17.49 -27.30
C GLU A 629 24.87 16.14 -27.55
N PRO A 630 25.61 15.01 -27.70
CA PRO A 630 25.00 13.70 -27.85
C PRO A 630 24.36 13.23 -26.54
N ASN A 631 23.56 12.17 -26.57
CA ASN A 631 23.17 11.46 -25.35
C ASN A 631 24.38 10.73 -24.73
N ALA A 632 24.28 10.33 -23.46
CA ALA A 632 25.30 9.53 -22.79
C ALA A 632 25.67 8.29 -23.63
N ASP A 633 26.96 7.99 -23.71
CA ASP A 633 27.56 6.90 -24.49
C ASP A 633 27.36 6.94 -26.02
N LYS A 634 26.88 8.07 -26.57
CA LYS A 634 26.66 8.27 -28.01
C LYS A 634 27.59 9.33 -28.61
N GLN A 635 27.74 9.32 -29.94
CA GLN A 635 28.56 10.30 -30.67
C GLN A 635 27.73 11.09 -31.69
N LEU A 636 28.02 12.38 -31.88
CA LEU A 636 27.38 13.16 -32.95
C LEU A 636 27.89 12.75 -34.33
N ALA A 637 29.19 12.52 -34.45
CA ALA A 637 29.85 12.13 -35.69
C ALA A 637 29.76 10.61 -35.93
N LEU A 638 29.56 10.20 -37.18
CA LEU A 638 29.59 8.81 -37.62
C LEU A 638 30.18 8.75 -39.04
N THR A 639 31.02 7.75 -39.30
CA THR A 639 31.36 7.34 -40.66
C THR A 639 30.42 6.20 -41.07
N THR A 640 29.63 6.38 -42.12
CA THR A 640 28.74 5.33 -42.64
C THR A 640 29.54 4.25 -43.36
N SER A 641 28.95 3.07 -43.58
CA SER A 641 29.63 2.00 -44.31
C SER A 641 29.79 2.32 -45.80
N LEU A 642 28.97 3.25 -46.30
CA LEU A 642 29.08 3.86 -47.62
C LEU A 642 30.15 4.97 -47.72
N GLY A 643 30.82 5.30 -46.61
CA GLY A 643 31.92 6.28 -46.57
C GLY A 643 31.50 7.73 -46.35
N ASP A 644 30.21 8.00 -46.11
CA ASP A 644 29.75 9.35 -45.75
C ASP A 644 30.26 9.70 -44.34
N GLN A 645 30.77 10.92 -44.17
CA GLN A 645 31.07 11.49 -42.87
C GLN A 645 29.86 12.33 -42.46
N VAL A 646 29.15 11.93 -41.41
CA VAL A 646 27.92 12.60 -40.97
C VAL A 646 28.00 13.09 -39.54
N THR A 647 27.47 14.29 -39.30
CA THR A 647 27.30 14.86 -37.95
C THR A 647 25.81 15.05 -37.67
N ARG A 648 25.34 14.52 -36.54
CA ARG A 648 23.91 14.32 -36.28
C ARG A 648 23.50 15.01 -34.98
N TYR A 649 22.91 16.19 -35.11
CA TYR A 649 22.50 17.04 -34.00
C TYR A 649 21.09 16.69 -33.51
N PRO A 650 20.91 16.19 -32.28
CA PRO A 650 19.58 15.91 -31.73
C PRO A 650 18.85 17.22 -31.40
N LEU A 651 17.59 17.36 -31.81
CA LEU A 651 16.76 18.53 -31.50
C LEU A 651 15.81 18.27 -30.32
N ARG A 652 16.28 18.50 -29.10
CA ARG A 652 15.58 18.09 -27.88
C ARG A 652 14.18 18.67 -27.80
N SER A 653 13.18 17.82 -27.61
CA SER A 653 11.79 18.26 -27.54
C SER A 653 11.13 17.90 -26.24
N GLU A 654 10.12 18.67 -25.88
CA GLU A 654 9.13 18.30 -24.89
C GLU A 654 8.25 17.12 -25.36
N LEU A 655 7.41 16.61 -24.45
CA LEU A 655 6.44 15.57 -24.74
C LEU A 655 5.41 16.05 -25.76
N VAL A 656 5.35 15.37 -26.90
CA VAL A 656 4.35 15.60 -27.94
C VAL A 656 3.02 14.96 -27.54
N SER A 657 1.94 15.71 -27.69
CA SER A 657 0.57 15.24 -27.45
C SER A 657 -0.25 15.24 -28.74
N LYS A 658 -1.43 14.63 -28.70
CA LYS A 658 -2.38 14.66 -29.83
C LYS A 658 -2.86 16.09 -30.18
N ASP A 659 -2.77 17.02 -29.22
CA ASP A 659 -3.22 18.39 -29.37
C ASP A 659 -2.07 19.32 -29.84
N THR A 660 -0.86 18.77 -30.00
CA THR A 660 0.30 19.48 -30.53
C THR A 660 0.15 19.68 -32.03
N ASP A 661 0.21 20.93 -32.49
CA ASP A 661 0.31 21.24 -33.92
C ASP A 661 1.75 20.96 -34.40
N LEU A 662 1.88 20.02 -35.34
CA LEU A 662 3.16 19.50 -35.81
C LEU A 662 4.04 20.60 -36.42
N ASP A 663 3.46 21.47 -37.24
CA ASP A 663 4.24 22.39 -38.07
C ASP A 663 4.89 23.51 -37.22
N PRO A 664 4.15 24.25 -36.37
CA PRO A 664 4.75 25.22 -35.45
C PRO A 664 5.76 24.60 -34.50
N PHE A 665 5.45 23.40 -33.97
CA PHE A 665 6.32 22.68 -33.05
C PHE A 665 7.68 22.35 -33.68
N VAL A 666 7.69 21.78 -34.89
CA VAL A 666 8.94 21.48 -35.59
C VAL A 666 9.71 22.75 -35.92
N MET A 667 9.02 23.80 -36.37
CA MET A 667 9.68 25.05 -36.74
C MET A 667 10.33 25.75 -35.54
N GLU A 668 9.70 25.74 -34.37
CA GLU A 668 10.28 26.31 -33.14
C GLU A 668 11.62 25.64 -32.77
N HIS A 669 11.69 24.32 -32.91
CA HIS A 669 12.91 23.55 -32.63
C HIS A 669 14.03 23.83 -33.64
N ILE A 670 13.68 23.99 -34.91
CA ILE A 670 14.64 24.35 -35.96
C ILE A 670 15.16 25.78 -35.76
N ASP A 671 14.29 26.73 -35.44
CA ASP A 671 14.70 28.11 -35.12
C ASP A 671 15.66 28.15 -33.92
N ARG A 672 15.33 27.40 -32.86
CA ARG A 672 16.16 27.28 -31.66
C ARG A 672 17.55 26.71 -31.98
N PHE A 673 17.63 25.67 -32.82
CA PHE A 673 18.90 25.08 -33.21
C PHE A 673 19.79 26.10 -33.93
N PHE A 674 19.28 26.78 -34.96
CA PHE A 674 20.08 27.75 -35.72
C PHE A 674 20.44 28.99 -34.89
N ALA A 675 19.60 29.38 -33.93
CA ALA A 675 19.96 30.41 -32.95
C ALA A 675 21.13 29.97 -32.05
N THR A 676 21.12 28.73 -31.57
CA THR A 676 22.19 28.14 -30.74
C THR A 676 23.49 27.99 -31.52
N LEU A 677 23.42 27.61 -32.80
CA LEU A 677 24.57 27.58 -33.70
C LEU A 677 25.20 28.97 -33.91
N GLY A 678 24.40 30.03 -33.77
CA GLY A 678 24.87 31.43 -33.75
C GLY A 678 25.74 31.78 -32.55
N THR A 679 25.75 30.97 -31.48
CA THR A 679 26.55 31.20 -30.28
C THR A 679 27.78 30.29 -30.16
N ASP A 680 27.88 29.24 -30.99
CA ASP A 680 29.01 28.30 -31.00
C ASP A 680 29.72 28.27 -32.37
N GLU A 681 30.96 28.79 -32.40
CA GLU A 681 31.72 28.94 -33.65
C GLU A 681 32.19 27.60 -34.24
N GLN A 682 32.50 26.61 -33.39
CA GLN A 682 32.98 25.31 -33.84
C GLN A 682 31.89 24.55 -34.59
N HIS A 683 30.69 24.47 -33.98
CA HIS A 683 29.56 23.80 -34.61
C HIS A 683 29.05 24.57 -35.84
N ARG A 684 29.12 25.91 -35.84
CA ARG A 684 28.76 26.71 -37.02
C ARG A 684 29.61 26.37 -38.23
N GLN A 685 30.93 26.26 -38.07
CA GLN A 685 31.83 25.85 -39.16
C GLN A 685 31.58 24.40 -39.60
N ALA A 686 31.14 23.54 -38.68
CA ALA A 686 30.80 22.16 -39.00
C ALA A 686 29.51 22.00 -39.82
N VAL A 687 28.63 23.01 -39.87
CA VAL A 687 27.36 23.00 -40.63
C VAL A 687 27.44 23.86 -41.90
N ALA A 688 28.17 24.98 -41.85
CA ALA A 688 28.20 25.98 -42.92
C ALA A 688 28.72 25.40 -44.25
N GLY A 689 27.95 25.61 -45.33
CA GLY A 689 28.32 25.20 -46.69
C GLY A 689 28.23 23.69 -46.97
N LYS A 690 27.78 22.89 -46.01
CA LYS A 690 27.64 21.43 -46.13
C LYS A 690 26.19 21.01 -46.34
N GLN A 691 26.00 19.89 -47.02
CA GLN A 691 24.68 19.33 -47.28
C GLN A 691 24.05 18.85 -45.97
N TRP A 692 22.79 19.17 -45.72
CA TRP A 692 22.11 18.71 -44.49
C TRP A 692 20.65 18.30 -44.72
N TYR A 693 20.14 17.47 -43.82
CA TYR A 693 18.79 16.90 -43.85
C TYR A 693 18.13 17.06 -42.49
N PHE A 694 16.80 17.19 -42.49
CA PHE A 694 16.00 17.16 -41.26
C PHE A 694 15.38 15.77 -41.09
N PHE A 695 15.60 15.16 -39.94
CA PHE A 695 15.05 13.86 -39.59
C PHE A 695 14.01 14.02 -38.50
N ILE A 696 12.87 13.37 -38.68
CA ILE A 696 11.77 13.35 -37.71
C ILE A 696 11.28 11.92 -37.49
N SER A 697 11.10 11.57 -36.22
CA SER A 697 10.53 10.28 -35.85
C SER A 697 9.08 10.19 -36.29
N GLU A 698 8.71 9.03 -36.85
CA GLU A 698 7.31 8.72 -37.13
C GLU A 698 6.39 8.80 -35.90
N LYS A 699 6.93 8.63 -34.68
CA LYS A 699 6.15 8.72 -33.44
C LYS A 699 5.52 10.10 -33.27
N ILE A 700 6.27 11.17 -33.53
CA ILE A 700 5.75 12.55 -33.42
C ILE A 700 4.56 12.72 -34.38
N ILE A 701 4.78 12.37 -35.65
CA ILE A 701 3.77 12.56 -36.70
C ILE A 701 2.51 11.75 -36.37
N ALA A 702 2.65 10.47 -36.03
CA ALA A 702 1.51 9.62 -35.68
C ALA A 702 0.73 10.16 -34.45
N ILE A 703 1.42 10.68 -33.44
CA ILE A 703 0.77 11.29 -32.27
C ILE A 703 -0.03 12.53 -32.68
N THR A 704 0.59 13.46 -33.42
CA THR A 704 -0.09 14.71 -33.87
C THR A 704 -1.24 14.46 -34.86
N GLN A 705 -1.24 13.30 -35.53
CA GLN A 705 -2.35 12.86 -36.39
C GLN A 705 -3.46 12.13 -35.62
N GLY A 706 -3.35 11.99 -34.30
CA GLY A 706 -4.32 11.26 -33.47
C GLY A 706 -4.31 9.74 -33.72
N ARG A 707 -3.18 9.20 -34.17
CA ARG A 707 -2.96 7.78 -34.53
C ARG A 707 -2.16 7.01 -33.48
N SER A 708 -1.90 7.63 -32.33
CA SER A 708 -1.37 6.99 -31.13
C SER A 708 -2.45 6.91 -30.06
N TYR A 709 -2.67 5.72 -29.52
CA TYR A 709 -3.73 5.45 -28.56
C TYR A 709 -3.11 4.88 -27.30
N PHE A 710 -3.48 5.42 -26.15
CA PHE A 710 -3.19 4.71 -24.92
C PHE A 710 -3.89 3.35 -24.94
N ILE A 711 -3.22 2.32 -24.44
CA ILE A 711 -3.75 0.97 -24.59
C ILE A 711 -5.08 0.76 -23.87
N TRP A 712 -5.37 1.55 -22.83
CA TRP A 712 -6.66 1.55 -22.15
C TRP A 712 -7.80 2.20 -22.94
N ASP A 713 -7.50 2.97 -23.99
CA ASP A 713 -8.50 3.53 -24.91
C ASP A 713 -8.85 2.54 -26.04
N ILE A 714 -8.11 1.43 -26.16
CA ILE A 714 -8.29 0.43 -27.22
C ILE A 714 -9.28 -0.66 -26.78
N ASN A 715 -10.43 -0.72 -27.44
CA ASN A 715 -11.45 -1.73 -27.18
C ASN A 715 -11.14 -3.08 -27.86
N VAL A 716 -10.38 -3.94 -27.17
CA VAL A 716 -9.97 -5.25 -27.67
C VAL A 716 -11.15 -6.24 -27.78
N GLY A 717 -11.41 -6.70 -29.00
CA GLY A 717 -12.38 -7.74 -29.36
C GLY A 717 -11.83 -9.16 -29.24
N ARG A 718 -12.72 -10.16 -29.27
CA ARG A 718 -12.34 -11.59 -29.21
C ARG A 718 -11.32 -12.01 -30.28
N PRO A 719 -11.46 -11.60 -31.57
CA PRO A 719 -10.51 -12.00 -32.60
C PRO A 719 -9.10 -11.50 -32.30
N ALA A 720 -8.95 -10.26 -31.85
CA ALA A 720 -7.65 -9.68 -31.49
C ALA A 720 -6.95 -10.47 -30.37
N ARG A 721 -7.69 -10.86 -29.33
CA ARG A 721 -7.17 -11.68 -28.21
C ARG A 721 -6.72 -13.08 -28.63
N ILE A 722 -7.40 -13.67 -29.61
CA ILE A 722 -7.06 -15.01 -30.09
C ILE A 722 -5.85 -14.92 -31.01
N LEU A 723 -5.90 -14.02 -31.99
CA LEU A 723 -4.88 -13.89 -33.03
C LEU A 723 -3.52 -13.44 -32.49
N SER A 724 -3.49 -12.52 -31.52
CA SER A 724 -2.24 -12.03 -30.90
C SER A 724 -1.40 -13.15 -30.27
N LYS A 725 -2.03 -14.22 -29.75
CA LYS A 725 -1.32 -15.37 -29.16
C LYS A 725 -0.53 -16.21 -30.17
N TYR A 726 -0.84 -16.09 -31.46
CA TYR A 726 -0.21 -16.87 -32.52
C TYR A 726 0.88 -16.08 -33.27
N VAL A 727 1.08 -14.80 -32.94
CA VAL A 727 2.16 -13.97 -33.48
C VAL A 727 3.44 -14.25 -32.66
N THR A 728 4.53 -14.52 -33.35
CA THR A 728 5.84 -14.75 -32.71
C THR A 728 6.44 -13.40 -32.35
N ARG A 729 6.74 -13.16 -31.06
CA ARG A 729 7.37 -11.92 -30.59
C ARG A 729 8.79 -11.82 -31.16
N THR A 730 9.13 -10.67 -31.74
CA THR A 730 10.50 -10.35 -32.13
C THR A 730 11.26 -9.76 -30.93
N PRO A 731 12.59 -9.88 -30.87
CA PRO A 731 13.40 -9.26 -29.81
C PRO A 731 13.30 -7.72 -29.75
N ALA A 732 12.84 -7.09 -30.83
CA ALA A 732 12.89 -5.63 -31.05
C ALA A 732 11.55 -4.88 -30.86
N GLY A 733 10.50 -5.56 -30.39
CA GLY A 733 9.18 -4.96 -30.22
C GLY A 733 8.05 -5.99 -30.18
N ILE A 734 6.92 -5.61 -29.57
CA ILE A 734 5.76 -6.50 -29.42
C ILE A 734 5.02 -6.68 -30.76
N GLY A 735 5.11 -5.71 -31.68
CA GLY A 735 4.42 -5.73 -32.97
C GLY A 735 2.95 -6.10 -32.78
N LEU A 736 2.44 -7.08 -33.53
CA LEU A 736 1.06 -7.60 -33.38
C LEU A 736 0.90 -8.69 -32.31
N GLY A 737 1.94 -8.95 -31.51
CA GLY A 737 1.93 -9.92 -30.41
C GLY A 737 1.16 -9.45 -29.17
N SER A 738 0.63 -8.22 -29.19
CA SER A 738 -0.26 -7.67 -28.16
C SER A 738 -1.70 -7.68 -28.66
N PRO A 739 -2.70 -7.98 -27.81
CA PRO A 739 -4.10 -7.85 -28.16
C PRO A 739 -4.48 -6.41 -28.57
N PHE A 740 -3.79 -5.39 -28.05
CA PHE A 740 -4.05 -3.98 -28.35
C PHE A 740 -3.61 -3.62 -29.76
N THR A 741 -2.37 -3.93 -30.13
CA THR A 741 -1.83 -3.69 -31.48
C THR A 741 -2.53 -4.55 -32.53
N MET A 742 -2.89 -5.80 -32.19
CA MET A 742 -3.72 -6.64 -33.05
C MET A 742 -5.11 -6.03 -33.24
N GLN A 743 -5.69 -5.40 -32.21
CA GLN A 743 -6.98 -4.73 -32.33
C GLN A 743 -6.88 -3.50 -33.24
N LEU A 744 -5.81 -2.71 -33.14
CA LEU A 744 -5.56 -1.60 -34.06
C LEU A 744 -5.38 -2.09 -35.50
N ALA A 745 -4.64 -3.19 -35.71
CA ALA A 745 -4.48 -3.78 -37.04
C ALA A 745 -5.81 -4.28 -37.64
N ILE A 746 -6.69 -4.84 -36.81
CA ILE A 746 -8.04 -5.23 -37.23
C ILE A 746 -8.90 -4.01 -37.59
N GLN A 747 -8.75 -2.91 -36.86
CA GLN A 747 -9.46 -1.66 -37.16
C GLN A 747 -8.95 -1.03 -38.47
N GLU A 748 -7.65 -1.12 -38.74
CA GLU A 748 -7.02 -0.54 -39.94
C GLU A 748 -7.28 -1.36 -41.20
N ALA A 749 -7.02 -2.68 -41.19
CA ALA A 749 -7.14 -3.53 -42.39
C ALA A 749 -8.42 -4.35 -42.49
N GLY A 750 -9.22 -4.41 -41.43
CA GLY A 750 -10.41 -5.24 -41.35
C GLY A 750 -10.10 -6.70 -40.99
N LEU A 751 -10.98 -7.29 -40.17
CA LEU A 751 -10.83 -8.66 -39.67
C LEU A 751 -10.68 -9.74 -40.76
N PRO A 752 -11.44 -9.73 -41.87
CA PRO A 752 -11.30 -10.76 -42.91
C PRO A 752 -9.89 -10.83 -43.50
N ARG A 753 -9.26 -9.67 -43.71
CA ARG A 753 -7.91 -9.56 -44.27
C ARG A 753 -6.85 -10.05 -43.28
N VAL A 754 -6.98 -9.69 -42.01
CA VAL A 754 -6.11 -10.17 -40.93
C VAL A 754 -6.23 -11.69 -40.74
N LEU A 755 -7.43 -12.26 -40.84
CA LEU A 755 -7.65 -13.71 -40.76
C LEU A 755 -7.03 -14.45 -41.96
N TYR A 756 -7.24 -13.94 -43.17
CA TYR A 756 -6.66 -14.50 -44.39
C TYR A 756 -5.13 -14.51 -44.30
N ALA A 757 -4.52 -13.41 -43.87
CA ALA A 757 -3.09 -13.32 -43.71
C ALA A 757 -2.56 -14.17 -42.56
N SER A 758 -3.32 -14.34 -41.47
CA SER A 758 -2.99 -15.27 -40.38
C SER A 758 -2.89 -16.71 -40.88
N ALA A 759 -3.86 -17.15 -41.69
CA ALA A 759 -3.84 -18.46 -42.33
C ALA A 759 -2.66 -18.59 -43.31
N GLY A 760 -2.43 -17.57 -44.14
CA GLY A 760 -1.29 -17.53 -45.06
C GLY A 760 0.06 -17.57 -44.34
N GLY A 761 0.21 -16.84 -43.24
CA GLY A 761 1.42 -16.84 -42.41
C GLY A 761 1.70 -18.19 -41.75
N ALA A 762 0.67 -18.89 -41.27
CA ALA A 762 0.79 -20.24 -40.74
C ALA A 762 1.29 -21.24 -41.80
N VAL A 763 0.76 -21.16 -43.02
CA VAL A 763 1.22 -21.95 -44.18
C VAL A 763 2.65 -21.58 -44.58
N GLY A 764 2.97 -20.28 -44.61
CA GLY A 764 4.32 -19.78 -44.90
C GLY A 764 5.37 -20.30 -43.91
N LYS A 765 5.03 -20.38 -42.62
CA LYS A 765 5.89 -20.94 -41.56
C LYS A 765 6.19 -22.42 -41.77
N VAL A 766 5.22 -23.21 -42.22
CA VAL A 766 5.40 -24.63 -42.60
C VAL A 766 6.30 -24.77 -43.83
N LEU A 767 6.29 -23.78 -44.73
CA LEU A 767 7.08 -23.75 -45.96
C LEU A 767 8.41 -22.98 -45.84
N GLY A 768 8.82 -22.58 -44.63
CA GLY A 768 10.08 -21.85 -44.39
C GLY A 768 10.10 -20.39 -44.87
N LYS A 769 8.96 -19.81 -45.30
CA LYS A 769 8.85 -18.41 -45.72
C LYS A 769 8.50 -17.51 -44.52
N LYS A 770 9.46 -16.74 -44.03
CA LYS A 770 9.27 -15.74 -42.97
C LYS A 770 8.62 -14.47 -43.55
N GLY A 771 7.74 -13.81 -42.80
CA GLY A 771 7.18 -12.49 -43.17
C GLY A 771 5.92 -12.49 -44.05
N LEU A 772 5.48 -13.65 -44.55
CA LEU A 772 4.33 -13.78 -45.46
C LEU A 772 3.01 -13.20 -44.88
N PHE A 773 2.83 -13.28 -43.56
CA PHE A 773 1.70 -12.63 -42.88
C PHE A 773 1.63 -11.13 -43.20
N TYR A 774 2.74 -10.42 -43.04
CA TYR A 774 2.76 -8.97 -43.20
C TYR A 774 2.71 -8.53 -44.67
N GLU A 775 3.18 -9.36 -45.61
CA GLU A 775 2.97 -9.11 -47.05
C GLU A 775 1.48 -9.17 -47.42
N LEU A 776 0.75 -10.14 -46.87
CA LEU A 776 -0.67 -10.34 -47.18
C LEU A 776 -1.57 -9.30 -46.49
N VAL A 777 -1.20 -8.85 -45.28
CA VAL A 777 -1.94 -7.80 -44.59
C VAL A 777 -1.69 -6.43 -45.22
N GLY A 778 -0.43 -6.08 -45.53
CA GLY A 778 -0.03 -4.77 -46.07
C GLY A 778 1.08 -4.10 -45.24
N ASN A 779 1.89 -3.26 -45.90
CA ASN A 779 3.09 -2.66 -45.31
C ASN A 779 2.80 -1.71 -44.14
N ASP A 780 1.67 -0.98 -44.15
CA ASP A 780 1.31 -0.04 -43.08
C ASP A 780 1.08 -0.72 -41.72
N ILE A 781 0.77 -2.02 -41.73
CA ILE A 781 0.56 -2.82 -40.51
C ILE A 781 1.88 -3.35 -39.92
N ARG A 782 2.97 -3.39 -40.70
CA ARG A 782 4.31 -3.68 -40.16
C ARG A 782 4.79 -2.57 -39.21
N ALA A 783 4.33 -1.35 -39.43
CA ALA A 783 4.68 -0.17 -38.64
C ALA A 783 3.72 0.07 -37.45
N ILE A 784 2.76 -0.84 -37.19
CA ILE A 784 2.02 -0.81 -35.93
C ILE A 784 2.96 -1.23 -34.81
N ASP A 785 3.17 -0.31 -33.88
CA ASP A 785 4.03 -0.51 -32.74
C ASP A 785 3.22 -0.49 -31.44
N GLY A 786 3.66 -1.30 -30.50
CA GLY A 786 3.01 -1.49 -29.22
C GLY A 786 3.82 -0.90 -28.06
N PRO A 787 3.26 -0.91 -26.85
CA PRO A 787 4.02 -0.57 -25.67
C PRO A 787 5.23 -1.52 -25.55
N THR A 788 6.43 -0.98 -25.33
CA THR A 788 7.64 -1.76 -25.06
C THR A 788 8.23 -1.38 -23.71
N GLU A 789 8.80 -2.36 -23.02
CA GLU A 789 9.32 -2.25 -21.64
C GLU A 789 10.45 -1.22 -21.53
N TYR A 790 11.30 -1.10 -22.55
CA TYR A 790 12.42 -0.15 -22.63
C TYR A 790 12.04 1.28 -23.08
N SER A 791 10.77 1.58 -23.33
CA SER A 791 10.33 2.94 -23.71
C SER A 791 10.01 3.81 -22.48
N ALA A 792 10.21 5.13 -22.58
CA ALA A 792 9.73 6.06 -21.55
C ALA A 792 8.22 6.33 -21.68
N TYR A 793 7.58 6.72 -20.57
CA TYR A 793 6.20 7.25 -20.61
C TYR A 793 6.11 8.48 -21.52
N PRO A 794 5.04 8.62 -22.34
CA PRO A 794 3.86 7.75 -22.48
C PRO A 794 4.01 6.59 -23.46
N SER A 795 5.16 6.44 -24.12
CA SER A 795 5.36 5.48 -25.22
C SER A 795 5.30 4.01 -24.75
N ASN A 796 5.71 3.71 -23.52
CA ASN A 796 5.58 2.36 -22.93
C ASN A 796 4.14 1.96 -22.60
N VAL A 797 3.17 2.85 -22.76
CA VAL A 797 1.75 2.58 -22.45
C VAL A 797 0.82 2.97 -23.60
N SER A 798 1.36 3.27 -24.78
CA SER A 798 0.59 3.54 -25.99
C SER A 798 0.87 2.53 -27.08
N ALA A 799 -0.14 2.24 -27.89
CA ALA A 799 0.00 1.54 -29.16
C ALA A 799 -0.36 2.51 -30.29
N LYS A 800 0.40 2.49 -31.37
CA LYS A 800 0.26 3.45 -32.46
C LYS A 800 0.11 2.77 -33.81
N LEU A 801 -0.59 3.45 -34.71
CA LEU A 801 -0.58 3.16 -36.14
C LEU A 801 0.56 3.94 -36.82
N ALA A 802 0.96 3.49 -38.00
CA ALA A 802 1.90 4.23 -38.86
C ALA A 802 1.36 5.64 -39.19
N PRO A 803 2.22 6.65 -39.37
CA PRO A 803 1.81 7.95 -39.89
C PRO A 803 1.07 7.82 -41.22
N LYS A 804 0.09 8.69 -41.40
CA LYS A 804 -0.60 8.87 -42.67
C LYS A 804 0.21 9.79 -43.58
N ASP A 805 0.36 9.38 -44.84
CA ASP A 805 1.01 10.14 -45.92
C ASP A 805 2.39 10.72 -45.53
N PRO A 806 3.35 9.90 -45.05
CA PRO A 806 4.63 10.39 -44.51
C PRO A 806 5.48 11.15 -45.53
N ASP A 807 5.36 10.84 -46.83
CA ASP A 807 6.03 11.58 -47.91
C ASP A 807 5.48 13.01 -48.07
N ASP A 808 4.15 13.19 -47.95
CA ASP A 808 3.50 14.50 -48.02
C ASP A 808 3.86 15.36 -46.79
N VAL A 809 3.93 14.72 -45.61
CA VAL A 809 4.40 15.40 -44.39
C VAL A 809 5.85 15.86 -44.55
N ALA A 810 6.73 15.01 -45.09
CA ALA A 810 8.12 15.37 -45.36
C ALA A 810 8.21 16.56 -46.34
N ALA A 811 7.45 16.53 -47.44
CA ALA A 811 7.44 17.60 -48.44
C ALA A 811 6.95 18.93 -47.85
N ARG A 812 5.88 18.90 -47.05
CA ARG A 812 5.32 20.07 -46.37
C ARG A 812 6.30 20.68 -45.38
N LEU A 813 6.93 19.86 -44.53
CA LEU A 813 7.93 20.33 -43.58
C LEU A 813 9.13 20.94 -44.33
N SER A 814 9.60 20.30 -45.39
CA SER A 814 10.70 20.82 -46.20
C SER A 814 10.42 22.18 -46.84
N GLU A 815 9.18 22.42 -47.30
CA GLU A 815 8.78 23.74 -47.82
C GLU A 815 8.88 24.83 -46.73
N GLN A 816 8.37 24.54 -45.53
CA GLN A 816 8.40 25.49 -44.41
C GLN A 816 9.83 25.73 -43.89
N ILE A 817 10.64 24.68 -43.80
CA ILE A 817 12.05 24.78 -43.41
C ILE A 817 12.78 25.70 -44.39
N ARG A 818 12.62 25.50 -45.70
CA ARG A 818 13.25 26.36 -46.72
C ARG A 818 12.84 27.82 -46.56
N ALA A 819 11.58 28.09 -46.22
CA ALA A 819 11.09 29.45 -46.01
C ALA A 819 11.68 30.13 -44.76
N ARG A 820 12.04 29.35 -43.73
CA ARG A 820 12.33 29.86 -42.39
C ARG A 820 13.82 29.89 -42.03
N VAL A 821 14.62 28.95 -42.55
CA VAL A 821 16.06 28.90 -42.24
C VAL A 821 16.84 30.08 -42.84
N PRO A 822 17.94 30.53 -42.20
CA PRO A 822 18.81 31.58 -42.73
C PRO A 822 19.31 31.27 -44.14
N GLU A 823 19.49 32.31 -44.96
CA GLU A 823 19.82 32.18 -46.39
C GLU A 823 21.04 31.29 -46.65
N GLN A 824 22.09 31.41 -45.82
CA GLN A 824 23.32 30.63 -45.93
C GLN A 824 23.13 29.10 -45.75
N TYR A 825 22.08 28.65 -45.07
CA TYR A 825 21.79 27.22 -44.84
C TYR A 825 20.71 26.69 -45.77
N ARG A 826 19.95 27.58 -46.42
CA ARG A 826 18.84 27.22 -47.32
C ARG A 826 19.34 26.48 -48.56
N ALA A 827 20.47 26.92 -49.13
CA ALA A 827 21.01 26.38 -50.37
C ALA A 827 21.50 24.93 -50.25
N THR A 828 21.86 24.49 -49.04
CA THR A 828 22.42 23.16 -48.78
C THR A 828 21.45 22.21 -48.08
N PHE A 829 20.19 22.63 -47.89
CA PHE A 829 19.15 21.79 -47.30
C PHE A 829 18.61 20.77 -48.32
N GLY A 830 18.81 19.48 -48.05
CA GLY A 830 18.44 18.39 -48.93
C GLY A 830 16.99 17.96 -48.84
N GLY A 831 16.35 18.17 -47.69
CA GLY A 831 14.97 17.78 -47.43
C GLY A 831 14.77 17.11 -46.08
N THR A 832 13.58 16.56 -45.89
CA THR A 832 13.08 15.93 -44.67
C THR A 832 12.96 14.42 -44.86
N VAL A 833 13.32 13.68 -43.83
CA VAL A 833 13.21 12.22 -43.77
C VAL A 833 12.38 11.83 -42.54
N VAL A 834 11.29 11.11 -42.79
CA VAL A 834 10.45 10.49 -41.76
C VAL A 834 10.93 9.07 -41.55
N MET A 835 11.38 8.76 -40.34
CA MET A 835 11.93 7.44 -40.05
C MET A 835 11.46 6.88 -38.70
N ASP A 836 11.48 5.56 -38.62
CA ASP A 836 11.53 4.82 -37.36
C ASP A 836 13.00 4.51 -37.06
N ALA A 837 13.58 5.22 -36.08
CA ALA A 837 14.97 5.08 -35.68
C ALA A 837 15.04 4.57 -34.24
N ASN A 838 15.60 3.38 -34.05
CA ASN A 838 15.81 2.79 -32.74
C ASN A 838 17.12 1.97 -32.76
N ASP A 839 17.74 1.68 -31.59
CA ASP A 839 19.06 1.01 -31.54
C ASP A 839 19.04 -0.44 -32.08
N ILE A 840 17.85 -0.98 -32.37
CA ILE A 840 17.64 -2.36 -32.84
C ILE A 840 17.23 -2.40 -34.33
N GLY A 841 16.71 -1.29 -34.88
CA GLY A 841 16.16 -1.21 -36.23
C GLY A 841 15.95 0.24 -36.70
N ARG A 842 16.07 0.42 -38.02
CA ARG A 842 16.07 1.74 -38.69
C ARG A 842 15.36 1.61 -40.03
N ASN A 843 14.21 2.27 -40.19
CA ASN A 843 13.41 2.18 -41.40
C ASN A 843 12.93 3.56 -41.84
N VAL A 844 13.17 3.92 -43.11
CA VAL A 844 12.63 5.16 -43.69
C VAL A 844 11.20 4.95 -44.20
N LEU A 845 10.26 5.65 -43.57
CA LEU A 845 8.82 5.56 -43.85
C LEU A 845 8.37 6.56 -44.90
N GLY A 846 8.99 7.73 -44.98
CA GLY A 846 8.74 8.71 -46.05
C GLY A 846 9.87 9.74 -46.18
N SER A 847 9.99 10.37 -47.35
CA SER A 847 10.98 11.43 -47.59
C SER A 847 10.62 12.27 -48.83
N ASP A 848 10.95 13.57 -48.80
CA ASP A 848 10.87 14.42 -50.00
C ASP A 848 12.20 14.51 -50.77
N VAL A 849 13.23 13.80 -50.33
CA VAL A 849 14.55 13.81 -50.97
C VAL A 849 14.53 12.92 -52.22
N LYS A 850 14.83 13.52 -53.38
CA LYS A 850 14.84 12.80 -54.67
C LYS A 850 16.20 12.19 -54.97
N GLY A 851 16.20 10.97 -55.50
CA GLY A 851 17.40 10.34 -56.07
C GLY A 851 18.42 9.79 -55.06
N VAL A 852 18.04 9.68 -53.78
CA VAL A 852 18.87 9.09 -52.72
C VAL A 852 18.24 7.78 -52.26
N ASP A 853 19.06 6.73 -52.12
CA ASP A 853 18.61 5.43 -51.60
C ASP A 853 18.25 5.55 -50.11
N LYS A 854 17.13 4.96 -49.70
CA LYS A 854 16.69 4.91 -48.29
C LYS A 854 17.73 4.27 -47.39
N ALA A 855 18.46 3.28 -47.90
CA ALA A 855 19.54 2.60 -47.16
C ALA A 855 20.62 3.61 -46.70
N ARG A 856 20.88 4.65 -47.49
CA ARG A 856 21.84 5.70 -47.13
C ARG A 856 21.40 6.48 -45.89
N PHE A 857 20.12 6.81 -45.78
CA PHE A 857 19.57 7.51 -44.61
C PHE A 857 19.51 6.62 -43.37
N GLU A 858 19.18 5.34 -43.54
CA GLU A 858 19.23 4.34 -42.47
C GLU A 858 20.65 4.25 -41.89
N GLU A 859 21.68 4.23 -42.74
CA GLU A 859 23.08 4.19 -42.30
C GLU A 859 23.49 5.37 -41.41
N MET A 860 22.93 6.56 -41.65
CA MET A 860 23.22 7.74 -40.83
C MET A 860 22.79 7.56 -39.36
N PHE A 861 21.89 6.62 -39.05
CA PHE A 861 21.42 6.33 -37.68
C PHE A 861 21.94 5.00 -37.10
N ALA A 862 23.06 4.47 -37.60
CA ALA A 862 23.66 3.21 -37.11
C ALA A 862 24.03 3.22 -35.62
N ASP A 863 24.42 4.39 -35.11
CA ASP A 863 24.62 4.67 -33.70
C ASP A 863 23.72 5.86 -33.35
N ASN A 864 22.46 5.59 -33.01
CA ASN A 864 21.45 6.63 -32.90
C ASN A 864 21.83 7.66 -31.80
N PRO A 865 22.19 8.91 -32.16
CA PRO A 865 22.62 9.92 -31.19
C PRO A 865 21.47 10.40 -30.29
N LEU A 866 20.22 10.03 -30.65
CA LEU A 866 19.00 10.28 -29.91
C LEU A 866 18.78 9.31 -28.73
N GLY A 867 19.56 8.22 -28.65
CA GLY A 867 19.48 7.17 -27.61
C GLY A 867 18.16 6.38 -27.54
N GLN A 868 18.08 5.45 -26.58
CA GLN A 868 16.85 4.80 -26.10
C GLN A 868 16.75 4.96 -24.57
N GLY A 869 15.62 5.45 -24.06
CA GLY A 869 15.38 5.58 -22.62
C GLY A 869 14.68 6.88 -22.20
N SER A 870 14.92 7.32 -20.96
CA SER A 870 14.29 8.46 -20.28
C SER A 870 14.54 9.85 -20.88
N GLU A 871 15.35 9.96 -21.94
CA GLU A 871 15.72 11.23 -22.55
C GLU A 871 14.93 11.47 -23.84
N GLN A 872 14.11 12.52 -23.82
CA GLN A 872 13.18 12.90 -24.87
C GLN A 872 13.92 13.61 -26.00
N THR A 873 14.15 12.98 -27.15
CA THR A 873 14.42 13.71 -28.41
C THR A 873 14.16 12.87 -29.68
N PRO A 874 13.10 13.11 -30.47
CA PRO A 874 12.77 12.30 -31.66
C PRO A 874 13.10 12.98 -33.01
N MET A 875 13.78 14.12 -33.02
CA MET A 875 14.12 14.90 -34.20
C MET A 875 15.64 15.14 -34.27
N ALA A 876 16.20 15.28 -35.48
CA ALA A 876 17.61 15.56 -35.65
C ALA A 876 17.91 16.38 -36.91
N ILE A 877 18.98 17.17 -36.86
CA ILE A 877 19.61 17.76 -38.05
C ILE A 877 20.86 16.95 -38.37
N VAL A 878 20.92 16.40 -39.58
CA VAL A 878 22.03 15.55 -40.03
C VAL A 878 22.78 16.26 -41.14
N VAL A 879 24.04 16.60 -40.88
CA VAL A 879 24.96 17.22 -41.83
C VAL A 879 25.85 16.15 -42.43
N VAL A 880 26.08 16.22 -43.74
CA VAL A 880 26.92 15.32 -44.52
C VAL A 880 28.08 16.12 -45.13
N ASP A 881 29.29 15.65 -44.89
CA ASP A 881 30.54 16.26 -45.36
C ASP A 881 30.93 15.83 -46.78
#